data_AF-A0A9D1KPA8-F1
#
_entry.id   AF-A0A9D1KPA8-F1
#
_cell.length_a   1.000
_cell.length_b   1.000
_cell.length_c   1.000
_cell.angle_alpha   90.00
_cell.angle_beta   90.00
_cell.angle_gamma   90.00
#
_symmetry.space_group_name_H-M   'P 1'
#
loop_
_entity.id
_entity.type
_entity.pdbx_description
1 polymer ?
#
loop_
_entity_poly.entity_id
_entity_poly.type
_entity_poly.pdbx_seq_one_letter_code
_entity_poly.pdbx_strand_id
1 'polypeptide(L)'
;MSEPSVTLEGLQALQYRSTAPGRRGRRRTLTNALVRVDASTADGAAVYGLGEAQFRGAETGDHGNRARAFLVDSLHRLEGRELRVDDRSTALRSVGAVMTELTAVAARQDRRDRRSHRRIRTVRDLARVLVRRAGLADNVAPFRGALFGIETALLDTVARSLGLSVSDLLGGSGHRPSRLTPIRLSTVEPTAALTEITRALETTPAEPALWLDLQRRPRLPRTFQLLKALAEAAGEDRIPRHILLRRPVNVRDMLRLGSLRRLAHRLSRHGVTIEIVTDADDPTRSGRLVGGRDRAIAVRPHALGGLVAAQRFVAEARVGGGRPCLVDVEASGPVARAAHLHLAVAAAPEHLVGHRSDDDGTPIPDAQLLAGPGLGLDMPWEAIVDSVIDQVIVRPGHDGTPAPGLEANTYREVPFLQPLGPNGTKGHLLEREALALGMSTVRYSKGAFTATDGIHEPLVFKWSRSPLSSAVSLAMCTHKEATRIRLDRAGIPVPRGRTFGNGDLDTARDFADQLGYPVVVKPAMGVRGIGVVAGIRDRDELDRAFRQLTDSKLGDQDFIVEKHIPGKDYRIVVIGDRVIAAILREPASVLGDGIHSVAELLIQKNAFRRLNPHLWGRPIMYDDAARYQLERAGLSLSSVPTAGQHVLLSNSCSLSQGGDSTDVLDELHPSIAEACVAAVRAIPGLAFCGVDFLLEDHTLALSDQVSGICELNAHAAIGNCEYPFFGTPRQVARTFMQECVKQYGLEVAPEPAETVSLHLTIKGRVSGTGYVPWLRRHARSFGLRGWVHKVNRRTITAVVSGETAAATALAAAAVLGPSRAKVTSVRTEHVAAPSAKTFTTVSSIPQELTRA
;
A
#
# COMPACT_ATOMS: atom_id res chain seq x y z
N MET A 1 -17.42 8.94 46.90
CA MET A 1 -17.55 9.03 45.43
C MET A 1 -16.15 8.87 44.87
N SER A 2 -15.93 7.95 43.93
CA SER A 2 -14.65 7.83 43.23
C SER A 2 -14.33 9.17 42.56
N GLU A 3 -13.09 9.62 42.68
CA GLU A 3 -12.69 10.90 42.09
C GLU A 3 -12.65 10.79 40.55
N PRO A 4 -13.04 11.83 39.77
CA PRO A 4 -13.17 11.77 38.31
C PRO A 4 -11.90 11.28 37.59
N SER A 5 -12.01 10.16 36.89
CA SER A 5 -10.90 9.57 36.15
C SER A 5 -11.33 8.85 34.88
N VAL A 6 -10.34 8.58 34.03
CA VAL A 6 -10.46 7.79 32.81
C VAL A 6 -9.42 6.68 32.85
N THR A 7 -9.86 5.43 32.70
CA THR A 7 -9.00 4.25 32.66
C THR A 7 -8.75 3.85 31.23
N LEU A 8 -7.47 3.76 30.84
CA LEU A 8 -7.08 3.34 29.49
C LEU A 8 -7.21 1.82 29.37
N GLU A 9 -8.06 1.34 28.48
CA GLU A 9 -8.42 -0.08 28.38
C GLU A 9 -7.91 -0.73 27.11
N GLY A 10 -7.82 0.02 26.00
CA GLY A 10 -7.30 -0.49 24.73
C GLY A 10 -6.53 0.54 23.96
N LEU A 11 -5.49 0.10 23.29
CA LEU A 11 -4.60 0.94 22.52
C LEU A 11 -4.34 0.29 21.16
N GLN A 12 -4.69 0.96 20.07
CA GLN A 12 -4.48 0.46 18.73
C GLN A 12 -3.51 1.38 17.99
N ALA A 13 -2.61 0.81 17.20
CA ALA A 13 -1.76 1.53 16.27
C ALA A 13 -1.88 0.98 14.84
N LEU A 14 -2.28 1.83 13.90
CA LEU A 14 -2.36 1.49 12.48
C LEU A 14 -1.28 2.22 11.71
N GLN A 15 -0.27 1.49 11.23
CA GLN A 15 0.77 2.08 10.41
C GLN A 15 0.27 2.22 8.98
N TYR A 16 0.36 3.43 8.42
CA TYR A 16 -0.11 3.69 7.07
C TYR A 16 0.84 4.63 6.32
N ARG A 17 0.65 4.69 4.99
CA ARG A 17 1.49 5.51 4.10
C ARG A 17 0.73 6.70 3.57
N SER A 18 1.26 7.90 3.77
CA SER A 18 0.79 9.10 3.07
C SER A 18 1.77 9.51 1.96
N THR A 19 1.28 10.24 0.96
CA THR A 19 2.12 10.84 -0.06
C THR A 19 2.26 12.34 0.16
N ALA A 20 3.45 12.86 -0.13
CA ALA A 20 3.70 14.30 -0.14
C ALA A 20 4.59 14.67 -1.33
N PRO A 21 4.44 15.83 -1.98
CA PRO A 21 5.38 16.30 -2.99
C PRO A 21 6.81 16.34 -2.46
N GLY A 22 7.68 15.70 -3.22
CA GLY A 22 9.12 15.65 -3.03
C GLY A 22 9.86 16.49 -4.08
N ARG A 23 11.17 16.22 -4.24
CA ARG A 23 12.04 17.01 -5.12
C ARG A 23 11.73 16.76 -6.61
N ARG A 24 11.75 17.83 -7.41
CA ARG A 24 11.55 17.81 -8.89
C ARG A 24 10.23 17.14 -9.32
N GLY A 25 9.12 17.44 -8.64
CA GLY A 25 7.79 16.90 -8.98
C GLY A 25 7.58 15.42 -8.63
N ARG A 26 8.55 14.74 -8.00
CA ARG A 26 8.35 13.36 -7.52
C ARG A 26 7.59 13.33 -6.21
N ARG A 27 6.55 12.50 -6.07
CA ARG A 27 5.92 12.22 -4.75
C ARG A 27 6.89 11.45 -3.84
N ARG A 28 6.93 11.83 -2.56
CA ARG A 28 7.63 11.19 -1.45
C ARG A 28 6.59 10.43 -0.62
N THR A 29 6.79 9.14 -0.45
CA THR A 29 5.99 8.35 0.49
C THR A 29 6.53 8.53 1.90
N LEU A 30 5.63 8.78 2.85
CA LEU A 30 5.91 8.91 4.27
C LEU A 30 5.17 7.82 5.02
N THR A 31 5.66 7.51 6.22
CA THR A 31 5.04 6.52 7.09
C THR A 31 4.58 7.22 8.35
N ASN A 32 3.31 7.03 8.69
CA ASN A 32 2.68 7.52 9.89
C ASN A 32 2.08 6.32 10.65
N ALA A 33 1.69 6.52 11.90
CA ALA A 33 0.84 5.56 12.59
C ALA A 33 -0.32 6.29 13.26
N LEU A 34 -1.55 5.93 12.94
CA LEU A 34 -2.71 6.35 13.70
C LEU A 34 -2.66 5.63 15.05
N VAL A 35 -2.85 6.36 16.14
CA VAL A 35 -2.94 5.86 17.50
C VAL A 35 -4.37 6.09 17.98
N ARG A 36 -5.05 5.02 18.40
CA ARG A 36 -6.34 5.08 19.05
C ARG A 36 -6.18 4.58 20.48
N VAL A 37 -6.80 5.29 21.43
CA VAL A 37 -6.83 4.93 22.84
C VAL A 37 -8.30 4.80 23.22
N ASP A 38 -8.77 3.57 23.46
CA ASP A 38 -10.07 3.27 24.04
C ASP A 38 -9.96 3.27 25.56
N ALA A 39 -10.92 3.90 26.23
CA ALA A 39 -10.92 4.11 27.65
C ALA A 39 -12.35 4.14 28.21
N SER A 40 -12.47 4.04 29.52
CA SER A 40 -13.74 4.19 30.24
C SER A 40 -13.62 5.28 31.30
N THR A 41 -14.66 6.09 31.43
CA THR A 41 -14.80 7.04 32.54
C THR A 41 -15.15 6.29 33.84
N ALA A 42 -15.01 6.95 34.99
CA ALA A 42 -15.28 6.35 36.30
C ALA A 42 -16.73 5.84 36.49
N ASP A 43 -17.69 6.33 35.70
CA ASP A 43 -19.08 5.88 35.63
C ASP A 43 -19.32 4.77 34.57
N GLY A 44 -18.26 4.30 33.90
CA GLY A 44 -18.29 3.20 32.93
C GLY A 44 -18.65 3.61 31.50
N ALA A 45 -18.76 4.91 31.19
CA ALA A 45 -19.01 5.36 29.83
C ALA A 45 -17.76 5.18 28.94
N ALA A 46 -17.94 4.62 27.75
CA ALA A 46 -16.85 4.43 26.80
C ALA A 46 -16.45 5.76 26.15
N VAL A 47 -15.14 6.04 26.14
CA VAL A 47 -14.52 7.18 25.47
C VAL A 47 -13.31 6.69 24.68
N TYR A 48 -12.97 7.37 23.59
CA TYR A 48 -11.72 7.10 22.89
C TYR A 48 -11.02 8.40 22.53
N GLY A 49 -9.70 8.33 22.29
CA GLY A 49 -8.94 9.44 21.72
C GLY A 49 -8.06 8.99 20.56
N LEU A 50 -7.83 9.93 19.64
CA LEU A 50 -7.07 9.74 18.42
C LEU A 50 -5.80 10.59 18.41
N GLY A 51 -4.72 10.01 17.91
CA GLY A 51 -3.46 10.68 17.66
C GLY A 51 -2.78 10.13 16.42
N GLU A 52 -1.77 10.84 15.92
CA GLU A 52 -1.04 10.38 14.73
C GLU A 52 0.47 10.57 14.92
N ALA A 53 1.18 9.45 14.99
CA ALA A 53 2.62 9.42 15.05
C ALA A 53 3.24 9.70 13.68
N GLN A 54 4.22 10.61 13.65
CA GLN A 54 4.85 11.08 12.41
C GLN A 54 6.32 10.71 12.34
N PHE A 55 6.65 9.62 11.63
CA PHE A 55 8.04 9.14 11.54
C PHE A 55 8.83 9.94 10.50
N ARG A 56 9.61 10.95 10.95
CA ARG A 56 10.37 11.85 10.07
C ARG A 56 11.88 11.65 10.14
N GLY A 57 12.35 10.46 10.54
CA GLY A 57 13.76 10.09 10.44
C GLY A 57 14.64 10.96 11.32
N ALA A 58 15.57 11.70 10.70
CA ALA A 58 16.52 12.54 11.43
C ALA A 58 15.86 13.72 12.17
N GLU A 59 14.66 14.13 11.76
CA GLU A 59 13.92 15.23 12.36
C GLU A 59 13.29 14.85 13.71
N THR A 60 12.74 13.65 13.80
CA THR A 60 12.03 13.18 15.01
C THR A 60 12.79 12.09 15.77
N GLY A 61 13.88 11.58 15.22
CA GLY A 61 14.62 10.44 15.76
C GLY A 61 13.95 9.08 15.48
N ASP A 62 12.86 9.05 14.72
CA ASP A 62 12.11 7.83 14.39
C ASP A 62 12.68 7.13 13.16
N HIS A 63 13.26 5.94 13.33
CA HIS A 63 13.90 5.20 12.26
C HIS A 63 13.34 3.78 12.09
N GLY A 64 12.60 3.56 11.00
CA GLY A 64 12.16 2.24 10.56
C GLY A 64 11.47 1.42 11.66
N ASN A 65 11.78 0.12 11.73
CA ASN A 65 11.16 -0.81 12.68
C ASN A 65 11.38 -0.43 14.15
N ARG A 66 12.43 0.34 14.45
CA ARG A 66 12.73 0.78 15.80
C ARG A 66 11.68 1.74 16.35
N ALA A 67 11.21 2.67 15.50
CA ALA A 67 10.13 3.59 15.87
C ALA A 67 8.82 2.83 16.12
N ARG A 68 8.51 1.86 15.25
CA ARG A 68 7.35 0.97 15.42
C ARG A 68 7.41 0.21 16.74
N ALA A 69 8.54 -0.47 17.02
CA ALA A 69 8.71 -1.23 18.26
C ALA A 69 8.58 -0.35 19.51
N PHE A 70 9.15 0.86 19.48
CA PHE A 70 9.01 1.82 20.57
C PHE A 70 7.56 2.28 20.78
N LEU A 71 6.84 2.58 19.70
CA LEU A 71 5.43 2.95 19.77
C LEU A 71 4.61 1.84 20.43
N VAL A 72 4.78 0.59 19.97
CA VAL A 72 4.06 -0.58 20.52
C VAL A 72 4.39 -0.82 22.00
N ASP A 73 5.68 -0.84 22.36
CA ASP A 73 6.10 -0.98 23.78
C ASP A 73 5.54 0.15 24.64
N SER A 74 5.45 1.37 24.11
CA SER A 74 4.87 2.50 24.84
C SER A 74 3.37 2.32 25.05
N LEU A 75 2.63 1.85 24.04
CA LEU A 75 1.18 1.61 24.17
C LEU A 75 0.89 0.51 25.20
N HIS A 76 1.63 -0.61 25.20
CA HIS A 76 1.49 -1.65 26.22
C HIS A 76 1.71 -1.14 27.65
N ARG A 77 2.57 -0.13 27.85
CA ARG A 77 2.81 0.47 29.18
C ARG A 77 1.66 1.35 29.67
N LEU A 78 0.78 1.79 28.77
CA LEU A 78 -0.34 2.67 29.09
C LEU A 78 -1.62 1.91 29.42
N GLU A 79 -1.68 0.63 29.08
CA GLU A 79 -2.83 -0.22 29.36
C GLU A 79 -3.11 -0.34 30.86
N GLY A 80 -4.39 -0.22 31.22
CA GLY A 80 -4.87 -0.20 32.61
C GLY A 80 -4.52 1.08 33.38
N ARG A 81 -3.90 2.08 32.74
CA ARG A 81 -3.49 3.31 33.43
C ARG A 81 -4.67 4.24 33.63
N GLU A 82 -4.73 4.85 34.81
CA GLU A 82 -5.75 5.83 35.15
C GLU A 82 -5.23 7.27 34.96
N LEU A 83 -6.03 8.12 34.31
CA LEU A 83 -5.78 9.55 34.13
C LEU A 83 -6.82 10.35 34.91
N ARG A 84 -6.36 11.34 35.68
CA ARG A 84 -7.24 12.23 36.44
C ARG A 84 -7.88 13.25 35.50
N VAL A 85 -9.19 13.44 35.60
CA VAL A 85 -9.95 14.36 34.74
C VAL A 85 -10.89 15.26 35.56
N ASP A 86 -10.43 15.71 36.73
CA ASP A 86 -11.18 16.63 37.60
C ASP A 86 -11.46 17.98 36.94
N ASP A 87 -10.42 18.51 36.31
CA ASP A 87 -10.42 19.80 35.63
C ASP A 87 -9.34 19.81 34.56
N ARG A 88 -9.37 20.84 33.72
CA ARG A 88 -8.42 21.08 32.64
C ARG A 88 -6.95 20.98 33.09
N SER A 89 -6.58 21.64 34.19
CA SER A 89 -5.21 21.70 34.68
C SER A 89 -4.77 20.34 35.21
N THR A 90 -5.67 19.63 35.90
CA THR A 90 -5.41 18.29 36.43
C THR A 90 -5.21 17.28 35.31
N ALA A 91 -6.07 17.30 34.28
CA ALA A 91 -5.93 16.46 33.09
C ALA A 91 -4.60 16.67 32.36
N LEU A 92 -4.19 17.93 32.14
CA LEU A 92 -2.90 18.25 31.52
C LEU A 92 -1.71 17.75 32.35
N ARG A 93 -1.77 17.83 33.69
CA ARG A 93 -0.73 17.29 34.57
C ARG A 93 -0.65 15.77 34.49
N SER A 94 -1.78 15.07 34.46
CA SER A 94 -1.81 13.62 34.30
C SER A 94 -1.20 13.16 32.98
N VAL A 95 -1.58 13.78 31.85
CA VAL A 95 -0.95 13.50 30.55
C VAL A 95 0.55 13.84 30.56
N GLY A 96 0.93 14.98 31.14
CA GLY A 96 2.33 15.39 31.25
C GLY A 96 3.21 14.41 32.05
N ALA A 97 2.67 13.81 33.12
CA ALA A 97 3.37 12.79 33.90
C ALA A 97 3.66 11.53 33.07
N VAL A 98 2.66 11.06 32.31
CA VAL A 98 2.80 9.94 31.38
C VAL A 98 3.87 10.23 30.32
N MET A 99 3.81 11.41 29.70
CA MET A 99 4.75 11.79 28.64
C MET A 99 6.18 11.95 29.15
N THR A 100 6.35 12.40 30.39
CA THR A 100 7.67 12.48 31.06
C THR A 100 8.29 11.10 31.23
N GLU A 101 7.49 10.12 31.66
CA GLU A 101 7.91 8.74 31.80
C GLU A 101 8.32 8.12 30.45
N LEU A 102 7.45 8.24 29.43
CA LEU A 102 7.73 7.70 28.09
C LEU A 102 8.95 8.36 27.45
N THR A 103 9.18 9.65 27.70
CA THR A 103 10.39 10.34 27.24
C THR A 103 11.66 9.77 27.89
N ALA A 104 11.59 9.39 29.17
CA ALA A 104 12.69 8.71 29.85
C ALA A 104 12.92 7.29 29.31
N VAL A 105 11.86 6.56 28.95
CA VAL A 105 11.94 5.26 28.25
C VAL A 105 12.62 5.43 26.89
N ALA A 106 12.19 6.42 26.09
CA ALA A 106 12.77 6.75 24.78
C ALA A 106 14.29 7.00 24.88
N ALA A 107 14.72 7.78 25.87
CA ALA A 107 16.13 8.08 26.11
C ALA A 107 16.94 6.83 26.51
N ARG A 108 16.38 5.95 27.36
CA ARG A 108 17.02 4.68 27.75
C ARG A 108 17.17 3.73 26.57
N GLN A 109 16.11 3.56 25.78
CA GLN A 109 16.10 2.72 24.59
C GLN A 109 17.14 3.20 23.56
N ASP A 110 17.24 4.51 23.33
CA ASP A 110 18.26 5.06 22.43
C ASP A 110 19.69 4.86 22.88
N ARG A 111 19.96 4.93 24.19
CA ARG A 111 21.28 4.57 24.73
C ARG A 111 21.59 3.09 24.51
N ARG A 112 20.63 2.19 24.72
CA ARG A 112 20.78 0.74 24.50
C ARG A 112 21.06 0.40 23.03
N ASP A 113 20.31 1.01 22.13
CA ASP A 113 20.45 0.78 20.69
C ASP A 113 21.79 1.32 20.16
N ARG A 114 22.24 2.49 20.66
CA ARG A 114 23.57 3.04 20.33
C ARG A 114 24.72 2.14 20.80
N ARG A 115 24.60 1.49 21.97
CA ARG A 115 25.62 0.54 22.48
C ARG A 115 25.73 -0.70 21.60
N SER A 116 24.60 -1.20 21.12
CA SER A 116 24.52 -2.40 20.26
C SER A 116 25.09 -2.17 18.84
N HIS A 117 25.08 -0.92 18.35
CA HIS A 117 25.53 -0.55 17.00
C HIS A 117 27.01 -0.10 16.91
N ARG A 118 27.85 -0.41 17.91
CA ARG A 118 29.29 -0.02 17.95
C ARG A 118 30.21 -0.61 16.85
N ARG A 119 29.69 -1.30 15.82
CA ARG A 119 30.49 -1.70 14.64
C ARG A 119 30.35 -0.65 13.54
N ILE A 120 31.35 0.23 13.39
CA ILE A 120 31.47 1.13 12.23
C ILE A 120 31.76 0.25 11.01
N ARG A 121 30.78 0.10 10.10
CA ARG A 121 30.91 -0.79 8.93
C ARG A 121 31.11 -0.02 7.62
N THR A 122 30.86 1.29 7.58
CA THR A 122 30.99 2.09 6.35
C THR A 122 31.56 3.49 6.60
N VAL A 123 32.16 4.07 5.55
CA VAL A 123 32.62 5.48 5.51
C VAL A 123 31.47 6.47 5.82
N ARG A 124 30.23 6.08 5.53
CA ARG A 124 29.02 6.88 5.82
C ARG A 124 28.66 6.87 7.32
N ASP A 125 28.96 5.78 8.02
CA ASP A 125 28.79 5.69 9.47
C ASP A 125 29.87 6.50 10.17
N LEU A 126 31.11 6.46 9.65
CA LEU A 126 32.21 7.32 10.10
C LEU A 126 31.88 8.81 9.89
N ALA A 127 31.35 9.19 8.72
CA ALA A 127 30.91 10.56 8.46
C ALA A 127 29.78 11.01 9.41
N ARG A 128 28.82 10.13 9.72
CA ARG A 128 27.76 10.42 10.72
C ARG A 128 28.32 10.60 12.13
N VAL A 129 29.33 9.82 12.51
CA VAL A 129 30.04 9.95 13.78
C VAL A 129 30.85 11.24 13.84
N LEU A 130 31.51 11.62 12.73
CA LEU A 130 32.30 12.87 12.63
C LEU A 130 31.41 14.12 12.66
N VAL A 131 30.27 14.12 11.95
CA VAL A 131 29.28 15.21 12.00
C VAL A 131 28.68 15.37 13.41
N ARG A 132 28.50 14.26 14.14
CA ARG A 132 28.09 14.28 15.56
C ARG A 132 29.19 14.81 16.49
N ARG A 133 30.45 14.44 16.28
CA ARG A 133 31.59 14.95 17.06
C ARG A 133 31.87 16.44 16.82
N ALA A 134 31.57 16.94 15.63
CA ALA A 134 31.73 18.35 15.28
C ALA A 134 30.63 19.27 15.85
N GLY A 135 29.69 18.78 16.66
CA GLY A 135 28.59 19.58 17.21
C GLY A 135 27.60 20.11 16.16
N LEU A 136 27.62 19.55 14.93
CA LEU A 136 26.79 19.99 13.80
C LEU A 136 25.55 19.10 13.58
N ALA A 137 25.46 17.97 14.27
CA ALA A 137 24.23 17.21 14.45
C ALA A 137 23.85 17.28 15.93
N ASP A 138 22.96 18.20 16.25
CA ASP A 138 22.34 18.33 17.57
C ASP A 138 21.72 16.99 18.00
N ASN A 139 21.75 16.69 19.31
CA ASN A 139 21.14 15.49 19.90
C ASN A 139 19.60 15.59 19.79
N VAL A 140 19.07 15.31 18.60
CA VAL A 140 17.62 15.15 18.41
C VAL A 140 17.14 14.07 19.39
N ALA A 141 16.18 14.42 20.25
CA ALA A 141 15.63 13.45 21.20
C ALA A 141 14.98 12.30 20.42
N PRO A 142 15.17 11.05 20.85
CA PRO A 142 14.68 9.89 20.11
C PRO A 142 13.16 9.81 20.15
N PHE A 143 12.56 9.34 19.05
CA PHE A 143 11.15 8.97 18.94
C PHE A 143 10.10 10.07 19.16
N ARG A 144 10.42 11.35 18.87
CA ARG A 144 9.46 12.45 19.04
C ARG A 144 8.19 12.29 18.21
N GLY A 145 8.28 11.66 17.05
CA GLY A 145 7.14 11.39 16.19
C GLY A 145 6.19 10.37 16.80
N ALA A 146 6.71 9.29 17.39
CA ALA A 146 5.91 8.32 18.16
C ALA A 146 5.26 8.97 19.40
N LEU A 147 6.05 9.72 20.18
CA LEU A 147 5.57 10.41 21.38
C LEU A 147 4.48 11.44 21.06
N PHE A 148 4.61 12.16 19.94
CA PHE A 148 3.59 13.10 19.48
C PHE A 148 2.24 12.42 19.20
N GLY A 149 2.26 11.25 18.56
CA GLY A 149 1.05 10.47 18.33
C GLY A 149 0.37 10.01 19.62
N ILE A 150 1.16 9.54 20.59
CA ILE A 150 0.66 9.13 21.91
C ILE A 150 0.07 10.33 22.67
N GLU A 151 0.82 11.43 22.78
CA GLU A 151 0.36 12.62 23.52
C GLU A 151 -0.95 13.15 22.93
N THR A 152 -1.05 13.23 21.61
CA THR A 152 -2.25 13.70 20.93
C THR A 152 -3.45 12.81 21.24
N ALA A 153 -3.28 11.48 21.23
CA ALA A 153 -4.36 10.55 21.57
C ALA A 153 -4.81 10.68 23.03
N LEU A 154 -3.87 10.86 23.96
CA LEU A 154 -4.18 11.06 25.37
C LEU A 154 -4.90 12.41 25.61
N LEU A 155 -4.44 13.48 24.96
CA LEU A 155 -5.09 14.79 25.02
C LEU A 155 -6.50 14.75 24.44
N ASP A 156 -6.71 14.05 23.33
CA ASP A 156 -8.03 13.85 22.73
C ASP A 156 -8.95 13.07 23.69
N THR A 157 -8.43 12.00 24.30
CA THR A 157 -9.18 11.17 25.28
C THR A 157 -9.67 12.00 26.46
N VAL A 158 -8.76 12.74 27.13
CA VAL A 158 -9.13 13.53 28.32
C VAL A 158 -10.00 14.73 27.94
N ALA A 159 -9.77 15.37 26.79
CA ALA A 159 -10.63 16.43 26.29
C ALA A 159 -12.07 15.95 26.08
N ARG A 160 -12.25 14.78 25.45
CA ARG A 160 -13.57 14.16 25.25
C ARG A 160 -14.27 13.83 26.55
N SER A 161 -13.54 13.26 27.52
CA SER A 161 -14.10 12.96 28.85
C SER A 161 -14.59 14.21 29.60
N LEU A 162 -13.95 15.36 29.35
CA LEU A 162 -14.33 16.65 29.93
C LEU A 162 -15.38 17.41 29.10
N GLY A 163 -15.78 16.89 27.93
CA GLY A 163 -16.63 17.62 26.98
C GLY A 163 -15.98 18.87 26.38
N LEU A 164 -14.64 18.96 26.39
CA LEU A 164 -13.87 20.10 25.89
C LEU A 164 -13.27 19.79 24.52
N SER A 165 -13.01 20.81 23.71
CA SER A 165 -12.09 20.67 22.57
C SER A 165 -10.64 20.58 23.06
N VAL A 166 -9.74 19.98 22.27
CA VAL A 166 -8.29 19.98 22.58
C VAL A 166 -7.75 21.41 22.63
N SER A 167 -8.31 22.33 21.84
CA SER A 167 -7.95 23.75 21.91
C SER A 167 -8.30 24.37 23.26
N ASP A 168 -9.48 24.09 23.82
CA ASP A 168 -9.90 24.61 25.12
C ASP A 168 -9.09 23.96 26.25
N LEU A 169 -8.82 22.66 26.13
CA LEU A 169 -7.91 21.94 27.03
C LEU A 169 -6.51 22.59 27.05
N LEU A 170 -6.01 23.07 25.90
CA LEU A 170 -4.75 23.80 25.78
C LEU A 170 -4.84 25.28 26.12
N GLY A 171 -6.05 25.82 26.32
CA GLY A 171 -6.31 27.20 26.76
C GLY A 171 -6.56 28.21 25.67
N GLY A 172 -7.15 27.76 24.57
CA GLY A 172 -7.61 28.64 23.51
C GLY A 172 -8.67 29.62 23.98
N SER A 173 -8.71 30.74 23.27
CA SER A 173 -9.68 31.81 23.46
C SER A 173 -10.86 31.71 22.49
N GLY A 174 -11.06 30.57 21.83
CA GLY A 174 -12.11 30.34 20.82
C GLY A 174 -11.89 31.04 19.47
N HIS A 175 -10.72 31.65 19.24
CA HIS A 175 -10.46 32.38 17.99
C HIS A 175 -10.11 31.46 16.82
N ARG A 176 -10.64 31.75 15.63
CA ARG A 176 -10.37 30.98 14.41
C ARG A 176 -9.11 31.50 13.69
N PRO A 177 -8.08 30.68 13.49
CA PRO A 177 -6.89 31.13 12.79
C PRO A 177 -7.18 31.35 11.30
N SER A 178 -6.39 32.22 10.66
CA SER A 178 -6.50 32.37 9.20
C SER A 178 -5.72 31.26 8.50
N ARG A 179 -6.30 30.76 7.41
CA ARG A 179 -5.69 29.71 6.59
C ARG A 179 -4.72 30.32 5.58
N LEU A 180 -3.54 29.72 5.46
CA LEU A 180 -2.57 30.02 4.41
C LEU A 180 -2.20 28.77 3.61
N THR A 181 -2.08 28.95 2.30
CA THR A 181 -1.67 27.91 1.36
C THR A 181 -0.22 28.15 0.91
N PRO A 182 0.73 27.23 1.21
CA PRO A 182 2.13 27.42 0.84
C PRO A 182 2.34 27.27 -0.66
N ILE A 183 2.87 28.30 -1.30
CA ILE A 183 3.29 28.25 -2.70
C ILE A 183 4.74 27.76 -2.78
N ARG A 184 4.91 26.60 -3.40
CA ARG A 184 6.22 25.96 -3.59
C ARG A 184 6.85 26.33 -4.90
N LEU A 185 7.70 27.35 -4.84
CA LEU A 185 8.39 27.81 -6.02
C LEU A 185 9.31 26.74 -6.63
N SER A 186 9.08 26.47 -7.91
CA SER A 186 9.90 25.58 -8.74
C SER A 186 11.24 26.24 -9.11
N THR A 187 11.24 27.58 -9.19
CA THR A 187 12.34 28.45 -9.59
C THR A 187 12.49 29.65 -8.63
N VAL A 188 13.65 30.30 -8.66
CA VAL A 188 13.90 31.56 -7.92
C VAL A 188 14.36 32.68 -8.85
N GLU A 189 14.22 32.47 -10.16
CA GLU A 189 14.37 33.54 -11.14
C GLU A 189 13.15 34.47 -10.98
N PRO A 190 13.36 35.79 -10.77
CA PRO A 190 12.30 36.72 -10.40
C PRO A 190 11.05 36.66 -11.29
N THR A 191 11.22 36.69 -12.60
CA THR A 191 10.10 36.79 -13.57
C THR A 191 9.25 35.52 -13.56
N ALA A 192 9.90 34.36 -13.64
CA ALA A 192 9.26 33.06 -13.61
C ALA A 192 8.64 32.76 -12.24
N ALA A 193 9.28 33.19 -11.15
CA ALA A 193 8.74 33.04 -9.79
C ALA A 193 7.48 33.88 -9.59
N LEU A 194 7.45 35.14 -10.03
CA LEU A 194 6.26 35.98 -9.98
C LEU A 194 5.12 35.39 -10.83
N THR A 195 5.43 34.86 -12.02
CA THR A 195 4.44 34.17 -12.86
C THR A 195 3.84 32.94 -12.16
N GLU A 196 4.67 32.15 -11.48
CA GLU A 196 4.23 30.99 -10.69
C GLU A 196 3.35 31.41 -9.50
N ILE A 197 3.67 32.54 -8.84
CA ILE A 197 2.89 33.10 -7.73
C ILE A 197 1.52 33.58 -8.23
N THR A 198 1.49 34.42 -9.27
CA THR A 198 0.23 34.97 -9.80
C THR A 198 -0.73 33.86 -10.22
N ARG A 199 -0.24 32.84 -10.94
CA ARG A 199 -1.05 31.68 -11.32
C ARG A 199 -1.61 30.92 -10.11
N ALA A 200 -0.81 30.75 -9.05
CA ALA A 200 -1.28 30.08 -7.85
C ALA A 200 -2.35 30.91 -7.12
N LEU A 201 -2.21 32.24 -7.09
CA LEU A 201 -3.18 33.15 -6.50
C LEU A 201 -4.53 33.18 -7.24
N GLU A 202 -4.55 32.97 -8.57
CA GLU A 202 -5.81 32.85 -9.35
C GLU A 202 -6.72 31.71 -8.86
N THR A 203 -6.13 30.68 -8.24
CA THR A 203 -6.83 29.48 -7.77
C THR A 203 -6.99 29.40 -6.25
N THR A 204 -6.45 30.38 -5.51
CA THR A 204 -6.43 30.39 -4.05
C THR A 204 -7.39 31.47 -3.54
N PRO A 205 -8.17 31.24 -2.47
CA PRO A 205 -8.97 32.28 -1.84
C PRO A 205 -8.10 33.47 -1.40
N ALA A 206 -8.71 34.64 -1.20
CA ALA A 206 -7.99 35.78 -0.65
C ALA A 206 -7.47 35.47 0.77
N GLU A 207 -6.15 35.36 0.91
CA GLU A 207 -5.46 35.03 2.15
C GLU A 207 -4.78 36.28 2.75
N PRO A 208 -4.65 36.38 4.09
CA PRO A 208 -4.08 37.57 4.73
C PRO A 208 -2.57 37.75 4.48
N ALA A 209 -1.88 36.71 4.01
CA ALA A 209 -0.45 36.76 3.69
C ALA A 209 -0.08 35.77 2.58
N LEU A 210 0.96 36.09 1.82
CA LEU A 210 1.55 35.21 0.82
C LEU A 210 2.62 34.32 1.45
N TRP A 211 2.39 33.01 1.53
CA TRP A 211 3.37 32.06 2.07
C TRP A 211 4.17 31.36 0.96
N LEU A 212 5.48 31.64 0.90
CA LEU A 212 6.41 31.08 -0.09
C LEU A 212 7.41 30.11 0.55
N ASP A 213 7.63 28.95 -0.08
CA ASP A 213 8.63 27.95 0.35
C ASP A 213 9.65 27.64 -0.75
N LEU A 214 10.91 28.05 -0.52
CA LEU A 214 12.01 27.85 -1.48
C LEU A 214 12.73 26.50 -1.33
N GLN A 215 12.26 25.63 -0.43
CA GLN A 215 12.70 24.23 -0.30
C GLN A 215 14.22 24.06 -0.06
N ARG A 216 14.89 25.07 0.52
CA ARG A 216 16.36 25.13 0.72
C ARG A 216 17.15 24.89 -0.58
N ARG A 217 16.60 25.30 -1.73
CA ARG A 217 17.24 25.15 -3.05
C ARG A 217 18.20 26.28 -3.42
N PRO A 218 17.83 27.56 -3.30
CA PRO A 218 18.59 28.63 -3.93
C PRO A 218 19.87 28.98 -3.16
N ARG A 219 20.80 29.64 -3.85
CA ARG A 219 21.94 30.33 -3.22
C ARG A 219 21.51 31.71 -2.76
N LEU A 220 22.20 32.23 -1.75
CA LEU A 220 21.89 33.53 -1.15
C LEU A 220 21.72 34.68 -2.16
N PRO A 221 22.59 34.85 -3.19
CA PRO A 221 22.45 35.97 -4.14
C PRO A 221 21.16 35.94 -4.97
N ARG A 222 20.72 34.76 -5.40
CA ARG A 222 19.45 34.61 -6.14
C ARG A 222 18.24 34.92 -5.26
N THR A 223 18.34 34.55 -3.98
CA THR A 223 17.31 34.85 -2.98
C THR A 223 17.20 36.36 -2.74
N PHE A 224 18.32 37.10 -2.77
CA PHE A 224 18.29 38.57 -2.71
C PHE A 224 17.58 39.20 -3.90
N GLN A 225 17.83 38.71 -5.12
CA GLN A 225 17.16 39.20 -6.33
C GLN A 225 15.66 38.96 -6.25
N LEU A 226 15.26 37.75 -5.86
CA LEU A 226 13.85 37.41 -5.66
C LEU A 226 13.18 38.31 -4.62
N LEU A 227 13.80 38.55 -3.46
CA LEU A 227 13.24 39.42 -2.42
C LEU A 227 12.96 40.85 -2.91
N LYS A 228 13.84 41.41 -3.74
CA LYS A 228 13.64 42.75 -4.31
C LYS A 228 12.42 42.77 -5.24
N ALA A 229 12.34 41.79 -6.15
CA ALA A 229 11.23 41.68 -7.07
C ALA A 229 9.88 41.41 -6.37
N LEU A 230 9.90 40.63 -5.28
CA LEU A 230 8.71 40.42 -4.43
C LEU A 230 8.28 41.72 -3.75
N ALA A 231 9.23 42.51 -3.22
CA ALA A 231 8.91 43.78 -2.59
C ALA A 231 8.32 44.80 -3.57
N GLU A 232 8.87 44.87 -4.78
CA GLU A 232 8.38 45.72 -5.87
C GLU A 232 6.97 45.30 -6.32
N ALA A 233 6.76 44.01 -6.62
CA ALA A 233 5.46 43.49 -7.01
C ALA A 233 4.39 43.69 -5.92
N ALA A 234 4.76 43.56 -4.64
CA ALA A 234 3.86 43.83 -3.52
C ALA A 234 3.53 45.32 -3.37
N GLY A 235 4.50 46.21 -3.62
CA GLY A 235 4.28 47.65 -3.61
C GLY A 235 3.38 48.14 -4.75
N GLU A 236 3.34 47.40 -5.85
CA GLU A 236 2.47 47.62 -7.02
C GLU A 236 1.13 46.88 -6.93
N ASP A 237 0.81 46.28 -5.78
CA ASP A 237 -0.42 45.49 -5.55
C ASP A 237 -0.61 44.29 -6.51
N ARG A 238 0.46 43.83 -7.18
CA ARG A 238 0.42 42.63 -8.04
C ARG A 238 0.35 41.33 -7.25
N ILE A 239 0.78 41.35 -5.99
CA ILE A 239 0.77 40.23 -5.04
C ILE A 239 0.45 40.75 -3.63
N PRO A 240 0.03 39.89 -2.68
CA PRO A 240 -0.26 40.31 -1.31
C PRO A 240 0.91 41.04 -0.64
N ARG A 241 0.58 42.11 0.11
CA ARG A 241 1.57 42.99 0.76
C ARG A 241 2.30 42.36 1.95
N HIS A 242 1.75 41.30 2.55
CA HIS A 242 2.42 40.53 3.61
C HIS A 242 2.98 39.24 3.03
N ILE A 243 4.31 39.06 3.08
CA ILE A 243 5.02 37.92 2.47
C ILE A 243 5.80 37.16 3.55
N LEU A 244 5.54 35.87 3.64
CA LEU A 244 6.23 34.93 4.53
C LEU A 244 7.13 34.03 3.69
N LEU A 245 8.46 34.17 3.85
CA LEU A 245 9.43 33.41 3.07
C LEU A 245 10.12 32.34 3.93
N ARG A 246 9.82 31.08 3.64
CA ARG A 246 10.33 29.91 4.37
C ARG A 246 11.42 29.18 3.59
N ARG A 247 12.37 28.58 4.33
CA ARG A 247 13.49 27.78 3.80
C ARG A 247 14.23 28.49 2.64
N PRO A 248 14.60 29.77 2.80
CA PRO A 248 14.93 30.65 1.69
C PRO A 248 16.30 30.36 1.05
N VAL A 249 17.17 29.58 1.68
CA VAL A 249 18.54 29.33 1.20
C VAL A 249 18.95 27.89 1.42
N ASN A 250 19.92 27.43 0.63
CA ASN A 250 20.54 26.13 0.82
C ASN A 250 21.35 26.03 2.14
N VAL A 251 21.65 24.80 2.54
CA VAL A 251 22.32 24.50 3.83
C VAL A 251 23.67 25.22 4.00
N ARG A 252 24.43 25.44 2.91
CA ARG A 252 25.75 26.08 2.98
C ARG A 252 25.68 27.57 3.30
N ASP A 253 24.56 28.21 2.95
CA ASP A 253 24.34 29.65 3.15
C ASP A 253 23.58 29.95 4.45
N MET A 254 23.21 28.94 5.25
CA MET A 254 22.42 29.12 6.48
C MET A 254 23.09 30.04 7.51
N LEU A 255 24.42 30.01 7.64
CA LEU A 255 25.16 30.91 8.55
C LEU A 255 25.07 32.39 8.13
N ARG A 256 24.67 32.66 6.88
CA ARG A 256 24.54 34.01 6.31
C ARG A 256 23.09 34.51 6.27
N LEU A 257 22.16 33.79 6.91
CA LEU A 257 20.72 34.14 6.95
C LEU A 257 20.47 35.53 7.55
N GLY A 258 21.32 35.99 8.48
CA GLY A 258 21.22 37.32 9.07
C GLY A 258 21.30 38.47 8.05
N SER A 259 22.07 38.31 6.97
CA SER A 259 22.11 39.29 5.88
C SER A 259 20.80 39.32 5.08
N LEU A 260 20.16 38.16 4.90
CA LEU A 260 18.86 38.05 4.26
C LEU A 260 17.76 38.72 5.08
N ARG A 261 17.74 38.48 6.39
CA ARG A 261 16.79 39.11 7.33
C ARG A 261 16.92 40.63 7.34
N ARG A 262 18.14 41.16 7.33
CA ARG A 262 18.38 42.62 7.24
C ARG A 262 17.87 43.21 5.92
N LEU A 263 17.98 42.49 4.80
CA LEU A 263 17.43 42.95 3.53
C LEU A 263 15.89 42.94 3.57
N ALA A 264 15.28 41.84 4.00
CA ALA A 264 13.82 41.72 4.10
C ALA A 264 13.23 42.85 4.98
N HIS A 265 13.87 43.14 6.12
CA HIS A 265 13.46 44.25 6.98
C HIS A 265 13.58 45.62 6.29
N ARG A 266 14.67 45.86 5.54
CA ARG A 266 14.86 47.12 4.79
C ARG A 266 13.83 47.31 3.68
N LEU A 267 13.41 46.21 3.05
CA LEU A 267 12.40 46.18 1.99
C LEU A 267 10.96 46.25 2.53
N SER A 268 10.75 46.04 3.84
CA SER A 268 9.44 46.18 4.47
C SER A 268 9.10 47.65 4.71
N ARG A 269 8.69 48.36 3.64
CA ARG A 269 8.33 49.79 3.62
C ARG A 269 7.04 50.00 2.83
N HIS A 270 6.42 51.17 2.95
CA HIS A 270 5.21 51.57 2.21
C HIS A 270 4.04 50.57 2.31
N GLY A 271 3.86 49.96 3.48
CA GLY A 271 2.78 48.99 3.73
C GLY A 271 3.09 47.55 3.28
N VAL A 272 4.28 47.28 2.72
CA VAL A 272 4.76 45.91 2.44
C VAL A 272 5.50 45.35 3.66
N THR A 273 5.21 44.10 4.02
CA THR A 273 5.86 43.36 5.11
C THR A 273 6.46 42.07 4.57
N ILE A 274 7.77 41.88 4.72
CA ILE A 274 8.47 40.66 4.28
C ILE A 274 9.20 40.02 5.45
N GLU A 275 8.86 38.78 5.75
CA GLU A 275 9.38 38.07 6.92
C GLU A 275 10.02 36.75 6.52
N ILE A 276 11.23 36.52 7.05
CA ILE A 276 11.92 35.25 6.88
C ILE A 276 11.46 34.30 7.98
N VAL A 277 10.72 33.26 7.58
CA VAL A 277 10.17 32.26 8.49
C VAL A 277 11.27 31.33 8.96
N THR A 278 11.37 31.19 10.28
CA THR A 278 12.36 30.31 10.92
C THR A 278 11.70 29.04 11.42
N ASP A 279 12.23 27.89 11.02
CA ASP A 279 11.74 26.59 11.47
C ASP A 279 12.06 26.37 12.96
N ALA A 280 11.06 26.06 13.79
CA ALA A 280 11.24 25.59 15.15
C ALA A 280 11.31 24.05 15.16
N ASP A 281 12.48 23.49 14.86
CA ASP A 281 12.76 22.04 14.89
C ASP A 281 13.36 21.53 16.21
N ASP A 282 13.91 22.42 17.04
CA ASP A 282 14.76 22.01 18.16
C ASP A 282 14.48 22.82 19.43
N PRO A 283 14.00 22.16 20.51
CA PRO A 283 13.79 22.76 21.84
C PRO A 283 15.02 23.47 22.42
N THR A 284 16.23 23.04 22.07
CA THR A 284 17.47 23.67 22.57
C THR A 284 17.80 24.99 21.85
N ARG A 285 17.33 25.14 20.60
CA ARG A 285 17.42 26.39 19.82
C ARG A 285 16.23 27.30 20.06
N SER A 286 15.10 26.75 20.50
CA SER A 286 13.88 27.47 20.87
C SER A 286 14.15 28.63 21.84
N GLY A 287 14.95 28.43 22.88
CA GLY A 287 15.31 29.51 23.81
C GLY A 287 16.05 30.69 23.17
N ARG A 288 16.82 30.46 22.08
CA ARG A 288 17.46 31.54 21.30
C ARG A 288 16.49 32.24 20.34
N LEU A 289 15.42 31.57 19.93
CA LEU A 289 14.37 32.11 19.05
C LEU A 289 13.39 32.99 19.83
N VAL A 290 13.07 32.60 21.06
CA VAL A 290 12.19 33.34 21.99
C VAL A 290 12.76 34.73 22.35
N GLY A 291 14.10 34.89 22.35
CA GLY A 291 14.78 36.19 22.54
C GLY A 291 15.37 36.85 21.28
N GLY A 292 15.20 36.28 20.09
CA GLY A 292 15.83 36.73 18.84
C GLY A 292 15.05 37.81 18.07
N ARG A 293 15.63 38.47 17.06
CA ARG A 293 14.96 39.48 16.19
C ARG A 293 14.02 38.88 15.11
N ASP A 294 13.62 37.62 15.25
CA ASP A 294 12.92 36.88 14.19
C ASP A 294 11.42 37.07 14.28
N ARG A 295 10.80 37.68 13.26
CA ARG A 295 9.38 38.06 13.30
C ARG A 295 8.39 36.96 12.90
N ALA A 296 8.83 35.89 12.22
CA ALA A 296 7.96 34.78 11.83
C ALA A 296 8.60 33.42 12.13
N ILE A 297 7.82 32.50 12.74
CA ILE A 297 8.30 31.17 13.17
C ILE A 297 7.36 30.10 12.62
N ALA A 298 7.92 29.01 12.08
CA ALA A 298 7.16 27.81 11.72
C ALA A 298 7.26 26.78 12.85
N VAL A 299 6.14 26.51 13.51
CA VAL A 299 6.01 25.55 14.62
C VAL A 299 5.64 24.18 14.05
N ARG A 300 6.42 23.18 14.45
CA ARG A 300 6.19 21.76 14.15
C ARG A 300 6.09 20.98 15.46
N PRO A 301 4.88 20.65 15.94
CA PRO A 301 4.68 20.03 17.25
C PRO A 301 5.41 18.69 17.42
N HIS A 302 5.38 17.84 16.39
CA HIS A 302 6.11 16.58 16.37
C HIS A 302 7.64 16.74 16.49
N ALA A 303 8.20 17.90 16.10
CA ALA A 303 9.62 18.20 16.26
C ALA A 303 9.94 18.83 17.62
N LEU A 304 9.03 19.63 18.18
CA LEU A 304 9.20 20.29 19.49
C LEU A 304 8.93 19.37 20.69
N GLY A 305 8.34 18.20 20.46
CA GLY A 305 8.09 17.19 21.49
C GLY A 305 6.65 17.15 21.99
N GLY A 306 5.69 17.67 21.22
CA GLY A 306 4.28 17.60 21.57
C GLY A 306 3.47 18.87 21.30
N LEU A 307 2.14 18.77 21.39
CA LEU A 307 1.22 19.91 21.39
C LEU A 307 1.42 20.77 22.63
N VAL A 308 1.60 20.18 23.81
CA VAL A 308 1.78 20.94 25.07
C VAL A 308 3.10 21.73 25.03
N ALA A 309 4.18 21.07 24.61
CA ALA A 309 5.48 21.73 24.45
C ALA A 309 5.44 22.83 23.39
N ALA A 310 4.72 22.61 22.28
CA ALA A 310 4.54 23.60 21.24
C ALA A 310 3.70 24.80 21.71
N GLN A 311 2.62 24.57 22.45
CA GLN A 311 1.78 25.63 23.02
C GLN A 311 2.60 26.50 23.97
N ARG A 312 3.39 25.89 24.86
CA ARG A 312 4.28 26.63 25.77
C ARG A 312 5.31 27.44 25.01
N PHE A 313 5.94 26.85 23.99
CA PHE A 313 6.90 27.55 23.13
C PHE A 313 6.28 28.77 22.45
N VAL A 314 5.05 28.64 21.94
CA VAL A 314 4.32 29.76 21.32
C VAL A 314 3.98 30.82 22.37
N ALA A 315 3.51 30.44 23.56
CA ALA A 315 3.23 31.37 24.65
C ALA A 315 4.48 32.15 25.10
N GLU A 316 5.62 31.48 25.24
CA GLU A 316 6.91 32.11 25.57
C GLU A 316 7.38 33.06 24.45
N ALA A 317 7.27 32.65 23.18
CA ALA A 317 7.66 33.48 22.04
C ALA A 317 6.84 34.79 21.93
N ARG A 318 5.61 34.81 22.45
CA ARG A 318 4.72 35.98 22.47
C ARG A 318 5.12 37.04 23.47
N VAL A 319 5.58 36.64 24.66
CA VAL A 319 6.08 37.56 25.69
C VAL A 319 7.24 38.42 25.15
N GLY A 320 7.93 37.94 24.11
CA GLY A 320 8.94 38.68 23.35
C GLY A 320 8.45 39.63 22.24
N GLY A 321 7.15 39.97 22.18
CA GLY A 321 6.60 41.03 21.33
C GLY A 321 6.00 40.60 19.99
N GLY A 322 4.91 39.82 20.00
CA GLY A 322 3.91 39.65 18.92
C GLY A 322 4.44 39.27 17.53
N ARG A 323 4.35 37.99 17.16
CA ARG A 323 4.98 37.43 15.94
C ARG A 323 4.01 36.49 15.20
N PRO A 324 3.82 36.60 13.88
CA PRO A 324 3.12 35.59 13.11
C PRO A 324 3.79 34.21 13.28
N CYS A 325 3.03 33.27 13.81
CA CYS A 325 3.45 31.89 13.95
C CYS A 325 2.68 31.03 12.96
N LEU A 326 3.43 30.36 12.10
CA LEU A 326 2.93 29.39 11.14
C LEU A 326 2.92 28.02 11.78
N VAL A 327 1.75 27.44 11.98
CA VAL A 327 1.69 26.01 12.32
C VAL A 327 1.83 25.24 11.01
N ASP A 328 2.95 24.54 10.86
CA ASP A 328 3.30 23.85 9.62
C ASP A 328 2.80 22.41 9.61
N VAL A 329 1.86 22.15 8.72
CA VAL A 329 1.16 20.88 8.56
C VAL A 329 1.85 20.05 7.46
N GLU A 330 3.20 19.88 7.52
CA GLU A 330 3.92 19.19 6.45
C GLU A 330 3.63 17.68 6.47
N ALA A 331 2.76 17.25 5.53
CA ALA A 331 2.47 15.85 5.25
C ALA A 331 1.93 15.06 6.45
N SER A 332 1.06 15.69 7.23
CA SER A 332 0.21 15.05 8.22
C SER A 332 -0.95 14.33 7.55
N GLY A 333 -1.38 13.21 8.12
CA GLY A 333 -2.72 12.71 7.85
C GLY A 333 -3.79 13.54 8.57
N PRO A 334 -5.06 13.10 8.50
CA PRO A 334 -6.22 13.86 8.97
C PRO A 334 -6.16 14.17 10.47
N VAL A 335 -5.67 13.25 11.30
CA VAL A 335 -5.64 13.43 12.76
C VAL A 335 -4.56 14.42 13.17
N ALA A 336 -3.35 14.33 12.62
CA ALA A 336 -2.34 15.34 12.91
C ALA A 336 -2.71 16.72 12.34
N ARG A 337 -3.47 16.79 11.23
CA ARG A 337 -4.03 18.06 10.75
C ARG A 337 -4.99 18.67 11.77
N ALA A 338 -5.91 17.88 12.33
CA ALA A 338 -6.81 18.34 13.38
C ALA A 338 -6.03 18.82 14.61
N ALA A 339 -5.04 18.05 15.06
CA ALA A 339 -4.17 18.40 16.18
C ALA A 339 -3.43 19.74 15.97
N HIS A 340 -2.91 19.97 14.76
CA HIS A 340 -2.27 21.24 14.40
C HIS A 340 -3.25 22.43 14.38
N LEU A 341 -4.48 22.21 13.90
CA LEU A 341 -5.53 23.23 13.91
C LEU A 341 -5.92 23.61 15.34
N HIS A 342 -6.13 22.64 16.24
CA HIS A 342 -6.42 22.92 17.65
C HIS A 342 -5.26 23.64 18.35
N LEU A 343 -4.00 23.31 18.03
CA LEU A 343 -2.87 24.07 18.53
C LEU A 343 -2.91 25.53 18.07
N ALA A 344 -3.26 25.78 16.81
CA ALA A 344 -3.35 27.14 16.28
C ALA A 344 -4.46 27.96 16.94
N VAL A 345 -5.63 27.35 17.20
CA VAL A 345 -6.72 27.96 17.97
C VAL A 345 -6.28 28.24 19.41
N ALA A 346 -5.63 27.27 20.06
CA ALA A 346 -5.08 27.43 21.40
C ALA A 346 -4.04 28.56 21.48
N ALA A 347 -3.31 28.74 20.38
CA ALA A 347 -2.33 29.78 20.20
C ALA A 347 -2.92 31.15 19.81
N ALA A 348 -4.24 31.38 19.69
CA ALA A 348 -4.89 32.70 19.58
C ALA A 348 -4.72 33.50 18.23
N PRO A 349 -5.34 34.71 18.06
CA PRO A 349 -5.73 35.27 16.75
C PRO A 349 -4.70 35.50 15.65
N GLU A 350 -3.50 35.95 16.02
CA GLU A 350 -2.49 36.41 15.06
C GLU A 350 -1.76 35.25 14.35
N HIS A 351 -2.28 34.02 14.47
CA HIS A 351 -1.65 32.79 14.02
C HIS A 351 -2.22 32.35 12.68
N LEU A 352 -1.33 31.89 11.83
CA LEU A 352 -1.65 31.49 10.47
C LEU A 352 -1.45 29.97 10.41
N VAL A 353 -2.49 29.22 10.04
CA VAL A 353 -2.32 27.78 9.82
C VAL A 353 -1.89 27.56 8.40
N GLY A 354 -0.66 27.08 8.28
CA GLY A 354 -0.08 26.71 7.03
C GLY A 354 -0.57 25.33 6.59
N HIS A 355 -1.58 25.28 5.74
CA HIS A 355 -2.11 24.03 5.22
C HIS A 355 -1.46 23.68 3.89
N ARG A 356 -0.68 22.61 3.90
CA ARG A 356 -0.18 22.04 2.66
C ARG A 356 -1.20 21.05 2.10
N SER A 357 -2.08 21.53 1.22
CA SER A 357 -3.04 20.69 0.51
C SER A 357 -2.33 19.87 -0.56
N ASP A 358 -1.94 18.65 -0.20
CA ASP A 358 -1.60 17.61 -1.16
C ASP A 358 -2.44 16.33 -0.91
N ASP A 359 -3.50 16.43 -0.10
CA ASP A 359 -4.43 15.33 0.16
C ASP A 359 -5.27 15.06 -1.09
N ASP A 360 -5.16 13.84 -1.63
CA ASP A 360 -5.96 13.35 -2.75
C ASP A 360 -7.43 13.05 -2.32
N GLY A 361 -7.89 13.57 -1.17
CA GLY A 361 -9.24 13.35 -0.61
C GLY A 361 -9.93 14.65 -0.20
N THR A 362 -11.26 14.64 -0.10
CA THR A 362 -12.05 15.81 0.30
C THR A 362 -11.62 16.28 1.70
N PRO A 363 -11.05 17.49 1.84
CA PRO A 363 -10.56 17.94 3.13
C PRO A 363 -11.74 18.15 4.09
N ILE A 364 -11.68 17.52 5.27
CA ILE A 364 -12.65 17.75 6.34
C ILE A 364 -12.64 19.26 6.68
N PRO A 365 -13.79 19.95 6.63
CA PRO A 365 -13.85 21.39 6.91
C PRO A 365 -13.31 21.72 8.31
N ASP A 366 -12.51 22.79 8.42
CA ASP A 366 -11.96 23.24 9.71
C ASP A 366 -13.07 23.52 10.74
N ALA A 367 -14.24 23.99 10.27
CA ALA A 367 -15.40 24.21 11.12
C ALA A 367 -15.91 22.91 11.77
N GLN A 368 -15.85 21.77 11.07
CA GLN A 368 -16.26 20.48 11.61
C GLN A 368 -15.27 20.00 12.68
N LEU A 369 -13.96 20.10 12.40
CA LEU A 369 -12.91 19.72 13.35
C LEU A 369 -12.96 20.53 14.65
N LEU A 370 -13.50 21.75 14.61
CA LEU A 370 -13.58 22.64 15.77
C LEU A 370 -14.96 22.62 16.48
N ALA A 371 -15.96 21.91 15.96
CA ALA A 371 -17.33 21.97 16.45
C ALA A 371 -17.65 21.01 17.62
N GLY A 372 -16.76 20.06 17.92
CA GLY A 372 -17.00 18.99 18.88
C GLY A 372 -15.91 18.82 19.94
N PRO A 373 -16.13 17.94 20.93
CA PRO A 373 -15.14 17.61 21.94
C PRO A 373 -13.92 16.91 21.31
N GLY A 374 -12.79 16.96 22.01
CA GLY A 374 -11.54 16.41 21.52
C GLY A 374 -11.01 17.15 20.29
N LEU A 375 -10.60 16.39 19.28
CA LEU A 375 -10.15 16.85 17.97
C LEU A 375 -11.29 17.09 16.97
N GLY A 376 -12.55 16.90 17.38
CA GLY A 376 -13.74 17.03 16.52
C GLY A 376 -13.73 16.09 15.31
N LEU A 377 -13.08 14.93 15.43
CA LEU A 377 -12.85 13.97 14.36
C LEU A 377 -13.01 12.54 14.86
N ASP A 378 -13.79 11.73 14.16
CA ASP A 378 -13.88 10.28 14.38
C ASP A 378 -12.85 9.51 13.57
N MET A 379 -12.84 8.18 13.67
CA MET A 379 -11.89 7.36 12.92
C MET A 379 -11.94 7.69 11.42
N PRO A 380 -10.84 8.20 10.82
CA PRO A 380 -10.86 8.70 9.45
C PRO A 380 -10.62 7.56 8.46
N TRP A 381 -11.45 6.51 8.55
CA TRP A 381 -11.24 5.25 7.84
C TRP A 381 -11.07 5.45 6.33
N GLU A 382 -11.93 6.24 5.71
CA GLU A 382 -11.87 6.51 4.26
C GLU A 382 -10.52 7.07 3.80
N ALA A 383 -9.86 7.87 4.65
CA ALA A 383 -8.58 8.49 4.32
C ALA A 383 -7.38 7.55 4.49
N ILE A 384 -7.52 6.49 5.30
CA ILE A 384 -6.36 5.68 5.70
C ILE A 384 -6.46 4.20 5.34
N VAL A 385 -7.66 3.61 5.24
CA VAL A 385 -7.90 2.16 5.20
C VAL A 385 -7.05 1.44 4.14
N ASP A 386 -7.02 1.97 2.92
CA ASP A 386 -6.27 1.41 1.79
C ASP A 386 -4.74 1.61 1.88
N SER A 387 -4.33 2.56 2.70
CA SER A 387 -2.92 2.93 2.90
C SER A 387 -2.29 2.24 4.11
N VAL A 388 -3.09 1.51 4.90
CA VAL A 388 -2.61 0.72 6.04
C VAL A 388 -1.66 -0.37 5.54
N ILE A 389 -0.46 -0.40 6.11
CA ILE A 389 0.60 -1.36 5.76
C ILE A 389 0.89 -2.34 6.89
N ASP A 390 0.50 -2.01 8.11
CA ASP A 390 0.71 -2.81 9.31
C ASP A 390 -0.32 -2.39 10.37
N GLN A 391 -0.83 -3.35 11.13
CA GLN A 391 -1.77 -3.11 12.23
C GLN A 391 -1.20 -3.76 13.49
N VAL A 392 -1.15 -3.00 14.58
CA VAL A 392 -0.83 -3.51 15.90
C VAL A 392 -1.97 -3.15 16.84
N ILE A 393 -2.63 -4.16 17.38
CA ILE A 393 -3.69 -4.00 18.37
C ILE A 393 -3.09 -4.26 19.75
N VAL A 394 -3.38 -3.42 20.73
CA VAL A 394 -3.12 -3.69 22.14
C VAL A 394 -4.44 -3.60 22.90
N ARG A 395 -5.11 -4.76 23.02
CA ARG A 395 -5.98 -5.13 24.14
C ARG A 395 -5.69 -6.60 24.51
N PRO A 396 -5.60 -6.98 25.80
CA PRO A 396 -5.56 -8.35 26.27
C PRO A 396 -6.98 -8.92 26.26
N GLY A 397 -7.11 -10.22 25.92
CA GLY A 397 -8.35 -10.97 26.12
C GLY A 397 -9.30 -11.02 24.92
N HIS A 398 -8.84 -10.68 23.72
CA HIS A 398 -9.41 -11.23 22.49
C HIS A 398 -8.28 -11.92 21.73
N ASP A 399 -7.99 -13.13 22.19
CA ASP A 399 -7.48 -14.19 21.35
C ASP A 399 -8.34 -14.16 20.09
N GLY A 400 -7.76 -13.63 19.01
CA GLY A 400 -8.35 -13.59 17.67
C GLY A 400 -8.53 -14.99 17.12
N THR A 401 -9.21 -15.84 17.88
CA THR A 401 -9.84 -17.06 17.44
C THR A 401 -10.78 -16.58 16.35
N PRO A 402 -10.50 -16.90 15.08
CA PRO A 402 -11.40 -16.56 14.01
C PRO A 402 -12.78 -17.07 14.40
N ALA A 403 -13.83 -16.28 14.16
CA ALA A 403 -15.19 -16.79 14.20
C ALA A 403 -15.23 -18.15 13.45
N PRO A 404 -16.04 -19.13 13.89
CA PRO A 404 -16.08 -20.45 13.27
C PRO A 404 -16.24 -20.34 11.74
N GLY A 405 -15.23 -20.81 11.01
CA GLY A 405 -15.05 -20.61 9.58
C GLY A 405 -13.73 -21.18 9.07
N LEU A 406 -13.41 -20.95 7.79
CA LEU A 406 -12.18 -21.42 7.15
C LEU A 406 -10.98 -20.57 7.60
N GLU A 407 -9.91 -21.20 8.09
CA GLU A 407 -8.67 -20.51 8.43
C GLU A 407 -7.91 -20.07 7.17
N ALA A 408 -7.44 -18.82 7.16
CA ALA A 408 -6.69 -18.26 6.05
C ALA A 408 -5.28 -18.88 5.97
N ASN A 409 -4.93 -19.40 4.80
CA ASN A 409 -3.59 -19.94 4.53
C ASN A 409 -2.52 -18.85 4.54
N THR A 410 -1.36 -19.19 5.11
CA THR A 410 -0.15 -18.34 5.07
C THR A 410 1.01 -19.10 4.44
N TYR A 411 1.86 -18.40 3.67
CA TYR A 411 2.96 -19.03 2.94
C TYR A 411 4.27 -18.31 3.16
N ARG A 412 5.34 -19.09 3.35
CA ARG A 412 6.70 -18.58 3.55
C ARG A 412 7.36 -18.05 2.28
N GLU A 413 6.81 -18.37 1.10
CA GLU A 413 7.39 -18.03 -0.19
C GLU A 413 7.21 -16.55 -0.60
N VAL A 414 6.32 -15.79 0.06
CA VAL A 414 6.04 -14.39 -0.32
C VAL A 414 7.32 -13.52 -0.45
N PRO A 415 8.28 -13.53 0.49
CA PRO A 415 9.50 -12.74 0.38
C PRO A 415 10.34 -13.10 -0.86
N PHE A 416 10.30 -14.37 -1.29
CA PHE A 416 11.04 -14.85 -2.46
C PHE A 416 10.42 -14.38 -3.77
N LEU A 417 9.09 -14.28 -3.79
CA LEU A 417 8.30 -13.97 -4.99
C LEU A 417 8.03 -12.47 -5.16
N GLN A 418 8.15 -11.65 -4.10
CA GLN A 418 7.99 -10.21 -4.17
C GLN A 418 8.81 -9.52 -5.28
N PRO A 419 10.10 -9.87 -5.53
CA PRO A 419 10.88 -9.27 -6.62
C PRO A 419 10.32 -9.55 -8.02
N LEU A 420 9.53 -10.61 -8.21
CA LEU A 420 8.84 -10.88 -9.47
C LEU A 420 7.64 -9.95 -9.69
N GLY A 421 7.17 -9.28 -8.63
CA GLY A 421 6.03 -8.38 -8.62
C GLY A 421 4.68 -9.10 -8.80
N PRO A 422 3.57 -8.35 -8.91
CA PRO A 422 2.23 -8.94 -9.09
C PRO A 422 2.20 -9.83 -10.34
N ASN A 423 1.57 -11.01 -10.26
CA ASN A 423 1.60 -12.08 -11.28
C ASN A 423 2.94 -12.80 -11.46
N GLY A 424 3.88 -12.63 -10.52
CA GLY A 424 5.17 -13.31 -10.54
C GLY A 424 5.07 -14.85 -10.55
N THR A 425 4.00 -15.41 -9.99
CA THR A 425 3.82 -16.86 -9.86
C THR A 425 3.54 -17.58 -11.18
N LYS A 426 2.86 -16.94 -12.14
CA LYS A 426 2.27 -17.63 -13.31
C LYS A 426 3.25 -18.48 -14.13
N GLY A 427 4.41 -17.93 -14.48
CA GLY A 427 5.44 -18.66 -15.25
C GLY A 427 6.60 -19.13 -14.40
N HIS A 428 6.70 -18.68 -13.15
CA HIS A 428 7.77 -19.08 -12.25
C HIS A 428 7.52 -20.46 -11.65
N LEU A 429 6.27 -20.78 -11.27
CA LEU A 429 5.94 -22.08 -10.68
C LEU A 429 6.28 -23.23 -11.63
N LEU A 430 5.95 -23.10 -12.92
CA LEU A 430 6.35 -24.09 -13.93
C LEU A 430 7.88 -24.17 -14.10
N GLU A 431 8.57 -23.03 -14.14
CA GLU A 431 10.04 -23.04 -14.23
C GLU A 431 10.70 -23.65 -12.99
N ARG A 432 10.13 -23.44 -11.79
CA ARG A 432 10.58 -24.05 -10.54
C ARG A 432 10.51 -25.56 -10.63
N GLU A 433 9.39 -26.12 -11.08
CA GLU A 433 9.24 -27.58 -11.18
C GLU A 433 10.17 -28.17 -12.25
N ALA A 434 10.37 -27.49 -13.39
CA ALA A 434 11.35 -27.92 -14.40
C ALA A 434 12.78 -27.98 -13.82
N LEU A 435 13.21 -26.93 -13.13
CA LEU A 435 14.52 -26.89 -12.46
C LEU A 435 14.61 -27.91 -11.32
N ALA A 436 13.53 -28.15 -10.57
CA ALA A 436 13.51 -29.15 -9.51
C ALA A 436 13.71 -30.58 -10.07
N LEU A 437 13.20 -30.82 -11.28
CA LEU A 437 13.36 -32.07 -12.03
C LEU A 437 14.71 -32.19 -12.76
N GLY A 438 15.63 -31.23 -12.58
CA GLY A 438 16.98 -31.28 -13.15
C GLY A 438 17.12 -30.69 -14.56
N MET A 439 16.05 -30.13 -15.12
CA MET A 439 16.09 -29.49 -16.45
C MET A 439 16.85 -28.17 -16.40
N SER A 440 17.41 -27.73 -17.52
CA SER A 440 17.98 -26.39 -17.67
C SER A 440 16.97 -25.43 -18.29
N THR A 441 17.05 -24.14 -17.93
CA THR A 441 16.09 -23.14 -18.42
C THR A 441 16.75 -21.90 -19.03
N VAL A 442 16.05 -21.26 -19.97
CA VAL A 442 16.41 -19.93 -20.47
C VAL A 442 15.19 -19.02 -20.37
N ARG A 443 15.28 -18.00 -19.52
CA ARG A 443 14.23 -17.00 -19.32
C ARG A 443 14.54 -15.71 -20.09
N TYR A 444 13.58 -15.23 -20.88
CA TYR A 444 13.72 -14.03 -21.72
C TYR A 444 12.96 -12.82 -21.17
N SER A 445 11.88 -13.06 -20.43
CA SER A 445 11.07 -12.01 -19.82
C SER A 445 10.39 -12.50 -18.55
N LYS A 446 9.64 -11.62 -17.88
CA LYS A 446 8.81 -11.98 -16.73
C LYS A 446 7.92 -13.21 -16.95
N GLY A 447 7.43 -13.38 -18.19
CA GLY A 447 6.49 -14.43 -18.51
C GLY A 447 6.98 -15.45 -19.52
N ALA A 448 8.18 -15.35 -20.11
CA ALA A 448 8.61 -16.26 -21.17
C ALA A 448 9.92 -16.96 -20.80
N PHE A 449 9.91 -18.29 -20.88
CA PHE A 449 11.08 -19.13 -20.67
C PHE A 449 10.99 -20.42 -21.50
N THR A 450 12.13 -21.07 -21.70
CA THR A 450 12.22 -22.43 -22.21
C THR A 450 12.81 -23.37 -21.16
N ALA A 451 12.46 -24.64 -21.22
CA ALA A 451 13.03 -25.71 -20.39
C ALA A 451 13.48 -26.87 -21.28
N THR A 452 14.65 -27.46 -21.00
CA THR A 452 15.20 -28.58 -21.77
C THR A 452 15.92 -29.56 -20.84
N ASP A 453 15.82 -30.84 -21.14
CA ASP A 453 16.63 -31.92 -20.55
C ASP A 453 18.01 -32.04 -21.24
N GLY A 454 18.25 -31.29 -22.32
CA GLY A 454 19.47 -31.35 -23.13
C GLY A 454 19.46 -32.43 -24.22
N ILE A 455 18.39 -33.22 -24.31
CA ILE A 455 18.25 -34.33 -25.27
C ILE A 455 17.15 -34.01 -26.28
N HIS A 456 15.99 -33.57 -25.79
CA HIS A 456 14.80 -33.27 -26.58
C HIS A 456 14.69 -31.78 -26.90
N GLU A 457 13.83 -31.46 -27.88
CA GLU A 457 13.51 -30.07 -28.24
C GLU A 457 13.01 -29.30 -27.01
N PRO A 458 13.53 -28.08 -26.74
CA PRO A 458 13.13 -27.34 -25.55
C PRO A 458 11.63 -27.02 -25.53
N LEU A 459 11.00 -27.28 -24.38
CA LEU A 459 9.63 -26.84 -24.13
C LEU A 459 9.58 -25.31 -24.02
N VAL A 460 8.60 -24.70 -24.68
CA VAL A 460 8.43 -23.23 -24.72
C VAL A 460 7.22 -22.80 -23.91
N PHE A 461 7.43 -21.86 -22.99
CA PHE A 461 6.38 -21.36 -22.12
C PHE A 461 6.18 -19.85 -22.25
N LYS A 462 4.91 -19.44 -22.22
CA LYS A 462 4.50 -18.04 -22.02
C LYS A 462 3.43 -17.95 -20.93
N TRP A 463 3.85 -17.62 -19.71
CA TRP A 463 3.04 -17.75 -18.49
C TRP A 463 2.68 -19.22 -18.27
N SER A 464 1.39 -19.56 -18.25
CA SER A 464 0.89 -20.94 -18.25
C SER A 464 0.58 -21.48 -19.65
N ARG A 465 0.86 -20.72 -20.73
CA ARG A 465 0.87 -21.27 -22.09
C ARG A 465 1.99 -22.27 -22.20
N SER A 466 1.68 -23.44 -22.70
CA SER A 466 2.64 -24.54 -22.84
C SER A 466 2.44 -25.27 -24.16
N PRO A 467 3.37 -26.18 -24.49
CA PRO A 467 3.22 -27.07 -25.63
C PRO A 467 2.04 -28.05 -25.50
N LEU A 468 1.51 -28.29 -24.30
CA LEU A 468 0.35 -29.17 -24.05
C LEU A 468 -0.92 -28.71 -24.80
N SER A 469 -0.99 -27.45 -25.26
CA SER A 469 -2.15 -26.95 -25.98
C SER A 469 -1.75 -26.19 -27.24
N SER A 470 -2.39 -26.52 -28.36
CA SER A 470 -2.07 -25.94 -29.67
C SER A 470 -2.49 -24.48 -29.78
N ALA A 471 -1.73 -23.65 -30.52
CA ALA A 471 -2.10 -22.25 -30.73
C ALA A 471 -3.51 -22.07 -31.32
N VAL A 472 -4.00 -23.04 -32.09
CA VAL A 472 -5.35 -23.07 -32.65
C VAL A 472 -6.40 -23.30 -31.56
N SER A 473 -6.19 -24.27 -30.66
CA SER A 473 -7.09 -24.53 -29.53
C SER A 473 -7.20 -23.31 -28.61
N LEU A 474 -6.08 -22.63 -28.38
CA LEU A 474 -5.98 -21.39 -27.64
C LEU A 474 -6.83 -20.28 -28.29
N ALA A 475 -6.69 -20.08 -29.59
CA ALA A 475 -7.45 -19.08 -30.33
C ALA A 475 -8.97 -19.39 -30.29
N MET A 476 -9.34 -20.66 -30.43
CA MET A 476 -10.75 -21.05 -30.34
C MET A 476 -11.34 -20.78 -28.96
N CYS A 477 -10.61 -21.05 -27.87
CA CYS A 477 -11.06 -20.76 -26.51
C CYS A 477 -11.26 -19.25 -26.24
N THR A 478 -10.65 -18.37 -27.03
CA THR A 478 -10.92 -16.91 -26.92
C THR A 478 -12.24 -16.50 -27.54
N HIS A 479 -12.86 -17.36 -28.37
CA HIS A 479 -14.10 -17.07 -29.07
C HIS A 479 -15.28 -17.75 -28.37
N LYS A 480 -15.88 -17.04 -27.40
CA LYS A 480 -16.90 -17.59 -26.47
C LYS A 480 -18.03 -18.35 -27.17
N GLU A 481 -18.56 -17.81 -28.27
CA GLU A 481 -19.66 -18.45 -29.02
C GLU A 481 -19.25 -19.77 -29.67
N ALA A 482 -18.02 -19.85 -30.21
CA ALA A 482 -17.53 -21.06 -30.85
C ALA A 482 -17.27 -22.16 -29.81
N THR A 483 -16.77 -21.78 -28.64
CA THR A 483 -16.64 -22.67 -27.49
C THR A 483 -18.01 -23.17 -27.03
N ARG A 484 -18.97 -22.27 -26.83
CA ARG A 484 -20.34 -22.59 -26.39
C ARG A 484 -21.02 -23.60 -27.33
N ILE A 485 -21.02 -23.34 -28.64
CA ILE A 485 -21.62 -24.23 -29.65
C ILE A 485 -20.99 -25.63 -29.62
N ARG A 486 -19.66 -25.72 -29.44
CA ARG A 486 -18.96 -27.01 -29.36
C ARG A 486 -19.33 -27.79 -28.09
N LEU A 487 -19.36 -27.11 -26.95
CA LEU A 487 -19.73 -27.73 -25.68
C LEU A 487 -21.18 -28.21 -25.70
N ASP A 488 -22.09 -27.39 -26.20
CA ASP A 488 -23.51 -27.74 -26.36
C ASP A 488 -23.71 -29.00 -27.22
N ARG A 489 -23.02 -29.09 -28.36
CA ARG A 489 -23.02 -30.28 -29.24
C ARG A 489 -22.44 -31.54 -28.57
N ALA A 490 -21.59 -31.37 -27.56
CA ALA A 490 -21.03 -32.47 -26.78
C ALA A 490 -21.93 -32.86 -25.58
N GLY A 491 -23.11 -32.24 -25.42
CA GLY A 491 -24.03 -32.49 -24.31
C GLY A 491 -23.60 -31.85 -22.99
N ILE A 492 -22.71 -30.86 -23.06
CA ILE A 492 -22.12 -30.21 -21.88
C ILE A 492 -22.94 -28.98 -21.53
N PRO A 493 -23.31 -28.78 -20.25
CA PRO A 493 -24.17 -27.66 -19.85
C PRO A 493 -23.46 -26.33 -20.10
N VAL A 494 -24.10 -25.48 -20.92
CA VAL A 494 -23.68 -24.10 -21.19
C VAL A 494 -24.88 -23.15 -21.10
N PRO A 495 -24.67 -21.87 -20.75
CA PRO A 495 -25.73 -20.88 -20.82
C PRO A 495 -26.32 -20.81 -22.23
N ARG A 496 -27.65 -20.93 -22.33
CA ARG A 496 -28.36 -20.73 -23.61
C ARG A 496 -28.24 -19.26 -24.01
N GLY A 497 -27.70 -18.98 -25.19
CA GLY A 497 -27.44 -17.62 -25.65
C GLY A 497 -26.91 -17.60 -27.07
N ARG A 498 -26.67 -16.39 -27.60
CA ARG A 498 -26.01 -16.17 -28.90
C ARG A 498 -25.34 -14.80 -28.95
N THR A 499 -24.44 -14.64 -29.91
CA THR A 499 -23.81 -13.35 -30.25
C THR A 499 -24.71 -12.51 -31.15
N PHE A 500 -24.64 -11.18 -30.96
CA PHE A 500 -25.27 -10.14 -31.74
C PHE A 500 -24.21 -9.15 -32.21
N GLY A 501 -24.40 -8.64 -33.43
CA GLY A 501 -23.53 -7.62 -33.98
C GLY A 501 -23.66 -6.31 -33.21
N ASN A 502 -22.60 -5.50 -33.20
CA ASN A 502 -22.71 -4.14 -32.65
C ASN A 502 -23.89 -3.38 -33.28
N GLY A 503 -24.72 -2.75 -32.44
CA GLY A 503 -25.91 -2.00 -32.84
C GLY A 503 -27.17 -2.85 -33.06
N ASP A 504 -27.08 -4.19 -33.07
CA ASP A 504 -28.23 -5.10 -33.26
C ASP A 504 -29.04 -5.29 -31.96
N LEU A 505 -29.46 -4.19 -31.36
CA LEU A 505 -30.13 -4.18 -30.05
C LEU A 505 -31.57 -4.72 -30.14
N ASP A 506 -32.27 -4.48 -31.24
CA ASP A 506 -33.67 -4.91 -31.38
C ASP A 506 -33.79 -6.43 -31.48
N THR A 507 -32.98 -7.08 -32.32
CA THR A 507 -32.95 -8.55 -32.39
C THR A 507 -32.52 -9.16 -31.04
N ALA A 508 -31.63 -8.49 -30.32
CA ALA A 508 -31.21 -8.91 -28.99
C ALA A 508 -32.33 -8.80 -27.94
N ARG A 509 -33.20 -7.78 -28.02
CA ARG A 509 -34.40 -7.65 -27.18
C ARG A 509 -35.38 -8.78 -27.45
N ASP A 510 -35.73 -8.98 -28.71
CA ASP A 510 -36.69 -10.03 -29.09
C ASP A 510 -36.18 -11.42 -28.68
N PHE A 511 -34.88 -11.65 -28.81
CA PHE A 511 -34.26 -12.89 -28.32
C PHE A 511 -34.31 -13.01 -26.79
N ALA A 512 -34.06 -11.94 -26.05
CA ALA A 512 -34.15 -11.95 -24.58
C ALA A 512 -35.58 -12.27 -24.12
N ASP A 513 -36.59 -11.69 -24.77
CA ASP A 513 -38.01 -11.94 -24.51
C ASP A 513 -38.36 -13.42 -24.75
N GLN A 514 -37.84 -14.02 -25.83
CA GLN A 514 -38.02 -15.44 -26.14
C GLN A 514 -37.27 -16.38 -25.19
N LEU A 515 -36.06 -16.00 -24.78
CA LEU A 515 -35.23 -16.75 -23.85
C LEU A 515 -35.79 -16.72 -22.41
N GLY A 516 -36.53 -15.65 -22.10
CA GLY A 516 -37.07 -15.34 -20.80
C GLY A 516 -36.02 -14.79 -19.84
N TYR A 517 -36.45 -13.91 -18.95
CA TYR A 517 -35.62 -13.31 -17.91
C TYR A 517 -35.41 -14.26 -16.70
N PRO A 518 -34.34 -14.10 -15.89
CA PRO A 518 -33.26 -13.13 -16.07
C PRO A 518 -32.22 -13.53 -17.13
N VAL A 519 -31.58 -12.52 -17.73
CA VAL A 519 -30.53 -12.66 -18.74
C VAL A 519 -29.24 -11.95 -18.33
N VAL A 520 -28.18 -12.19 -19.10
CA VAL A 520 -26.86 -11.56 -18.97
C VAL A 520 -26.49 -10.92 -20.30
N VAL A 521 -25.97 -9.70 -20.26
CA VAL A 521 -25.34 -9.03 -21.41
C VAL A 521 -23.84 -8.98 -21.16
N LYS A 522 -23.04 -9.43 -22.13
CA LYS A 522 -21.57 -9.36 -22.04
C LYS A 522 -20.91 -9.15 -23.41
N PRO A 523 -19.75 -8.48 -23.49
CA PRO A 523 -18.96 -8.40 -24.71
C PRO A 523 -18.58 -9.80 -25.23
N ALA A 524 -18.68 -9.99 -26.55
CA ALA A 524 -18.28 -11.23 -27.22
C ALA A 524 -16.78 -11.51 -27.00
N MET A 525 -15.98 -10.44 -27.02
CA MET A 525 -14.55 -10.47 -26.74
C MET A 525 -14.25 -9.64 -25.48
N GLY A 526 -13.40 -10.16 -24.59
CA GLY A 526 -13.05 -9.46 -23.36
C GLY A 526 -12.56 -10.38 -22.26
N VAL A 527 -11.92 -9.82 -21.24
CA VAL A 527 -11.33 -10.56 -20.11
C VAL A 527 -11.74 -9.92 -18.78
N ARG A 528 -11.71 -10.72 -17.70
CA ARG A 528 -11.92 -10.26 -16.31
C ARG A 528 -13.30 -9.66 -16.01
N GLY A 529 -14.35 -10.12 -16.69
CA GLY A 529 -15.73 -9.68 -16.42
C GLY A 529 -16.02 -8.21 -16.77
N ILE A 530 -15.11 -7.52 -17.47
CA ILE A 530 -15.32 -6.13 -17.87
C ILE A 530 -16.48 -6.07 -18.87
N GLY A 531 -17.48 -5.23 -18.59
CA GLY A 531 -18.67 -5.07 -19.42
C GLY A 531 -19.75 -6.14 -19.23
N VAL A 532 -19.59 -7.05 -18.26
CA VAL A 532 -20.63 -8.04 -17.95
C VAL A 532 -21.69 -7.40 -17.06
N VAL A 533 -22.94 -7.41 -17.51
CA VAL A 533 -24.12 -7.02 -16.73
C VAL A 533 -24.99 -8.27 -16.59
N ALA A 534 -25.09 -8.79 -15.38
CA ALA A 534 -25.78 -10.04 -15.08
C ALA A 534 -27.05 -9.82 -14.24
N GLY A 535 -27.97 -10.77 -14.31
CA GLY A 535 -29.19 -10.75 -13.51
C GLY A 535 -30.20 -9.69 -13.96
N ILE A 536 -30.20 -9.35 -15.25
CA ILE A 536 -31.15 -8.43 -15.89
C ILE A 536 -32.52 -9.09 -15.88
N ARG A 537 -33.52 -8.48 -15.26
CA ARG A 537 -34.82 -9.12 -14.92
C ARG A 537 -35.95 -8.75 -15.85
N ASP A 538 -35.80 -7.68 -16.59
CA ASP A 538 -36.82 -7.15 -17.50
C ASP A 538 -36.19 -6.36 -18.64
N ARG A 539 -37.04 -5.90 -19.56
CA ARG A 539 -36.65 -5.15 -20.75
C ARG A 539 -36.06 -3.79 -20.43
N ASP A 540 -36.54 -3.12 -19.38
CA ASP A 540 -36.04 -1.80 -18.98
C ASP A 540 -34.62 -1.90 -18.40
N GLU A 541 -34.35 -2.93 -17.61
CA GLU A 541 -33.00 -3.29 -17.14
C GLU A 541 -32.09 -3.65 -18.31
N LEU A 542 -32.61 -4.36 -19.32
CA LEU A 542 -31.85 -4.73 -20.52
C LEU A 542 -31.43 -3.48 -21.30
N ASP A 543 -32.33 -2.51 -21.46
CA ASP A 543 -32.03 -1.24 -22.13
C ASP A 543 -31.03 -0.38 -21.37
N ARG A 544 -31.03 -0.45 -20.03
CA ARG A 544 -29.97 0.16 -19.21
C ARG A 544 -28.63 -0.54 -19.44
N ALA A 545 -28.61 -1.87 -19.47
CA ALA A 545 -27.41 -2.66 -19.72
C ALA A 545 -26.82 -2.36 -21.11
N PHE A 546 -27.65 -2.23 -22.15
CA PHE A 546 -27.21 -1.84 -23.48
C PHE A 546 -26.59 -0.45 -23.51
N ARG A 547 -27.23 0.56 -22.90
CA ARG A 547 -26.65 1.89 -22.79
C ARG A 547 -25.29 1.87 -22.09
N GLN A 548 -25.20 1.15 -20.97
CA GLN A 548 -23.93 0.99 -20.24
C GLN A 548 -22.84 0.33 -21.11
N LEU A 549 -23.20 -0.67 -21.91
CA LEU A 549 -22.28 -1.32 -22.84
C LEU A 549 -21.83 -0.36 -23.94
N THR A 550 -22.76 0.34 -24.59
CA THR A 550 -22.50 1.32 -25.66
C THR A 550 -21.63 2.48 -25.18
N ASP A 551 -21.88 3.00 -23.97
CA ASP A 551 -21.11 4.11 -23.39
C ASP A 551 -19.72 3.66 -22.88
N SER A 552 -19.48 2.34 -22.82
CA SER A 552 -18.20 1.80 -22.40
C SER A 552 -17.16 1.80 -23.53
N LYS A 553 -15.89 1.63 -23.18
CA LYS A 553 -14.80 1.44 -24.15
C LYS A 553 -14.93 0.17 -25.01
N LEU A 554 -15.93 -0.68 -24.71
CA LEU A 554 -16.24 -1.90 -25.43
C LEU A 554 -17.50 -1.77 -26.30
N GLY A 555 -18.11 -0.58 -26.37
CA GLY A 555 -19.35 -0.34 -27.11
C GLY A 555 -19.27 -0.59 -28.60
N ASP A 556 -18.06 -0.58 -29.18
CA ASP A 556 -17.84 -0.87 -30.61
C ASP A 556 -17.73 -2.38 -30.94
N GLN A 557 -17.93 -3.27 -29.96
CA GLN A 557 -17.76 -4.71 -30.12
C GLN A 557 -19.09 -5.45 -30.16
N ASP A 558 -19.09 -6.60 -30.83
CA ASP A 558 -20.17 -7.58 -30.74
C ASP A 558 -20.40 -8.00 -29.29
N PHE A 559 -21.64 -8.38 -28.97
CA PHE A 559 -22.06 -8.70 -27.63
C PHE A 559 -22.89 -9.98 -27.59
N ILE A 560 -23.01 -10.58 -26.42
CA ILE A 560 -23.73 -11.82 -26.18
C ILE A 560 -24.88 -11.52 -25.23
N VAL A 561 -26.06 -12.02 -25.57
CA VAL A 561 -27.19 -12.17 -24.64
C VAL A 561 -27.36 -13.65 -24.34
N GLU A 562 -27.32 -14.00 -23.06
CA GLU A 562 -27.44 -15.38 -22.59
C GLU A 562 -28.28 -15.49 -21.32
N LYS A 563 -28.76 -16.71 -21.03
CA LYS A 563 -29.54 -16.98 -19.83
C LYS A 563 -28.67 -16.80 -18.60
N HIS A 564 -29.20 -16.12 -17.59
CA HIS A 564 -28.53 -16.03 -16.31
C HIS A 564 -28.56 -17.39 -15.59
N ILE A 565 -27.38 -17.90 -15.25
CA ILE A 565 -27.23 -19.09 -14.41
C ILE A 565 -27.07 -18.61 -12.96
N PRO A 566 -28.00 -18.94 -12.04
CA PRO A 566 -27.84 -18.64 -10.63
C PRO A 566 -26.74 -19.53 -10.04
N GLY A 567 -26.10 -19.06 -8.97
CA GLY A 567 -25.13 -19.85 -8.21
C GLY A 567 -23.80 -19.14 -7.98
N LYS A 568 -22.81 -19.94 -7.60
CA LYS A 568 -21.46 -19.55 -7.23
C LYS A 568 -20.50 -19.75 -8.41
N ASP A 569 -19.39 -19.02 -8.38
CA ASP A 569 -18.37 -19.03 -9.41
C ASP A 569 -17.22 -20.00 -9.06
N TYR A 570 -17.09 -21.08 -9.84
CA TYR A 570 -16.03 -22.07 -9.67
C TYR A 570 -15.01 -22.00 -10.80
N ARG A 571 -13.72 -22.12 -10.42
CA ARG A 571 -12.60 -22.34 -11.32
C ARG A 571 -12.08 -23.77 -11.13
N ILE A 572 -12.28 -24.61 -12.14
CA ILE A 572 -11.87 -26.03 -12.10
C ILE A 572 -10.73 -26.24 -13.10
N VAL A 573 -9.60 -26.78 -12.67
CA VAL A 573 -8.41 -26.99 -13.52
C VAL A 573 -8.34 -28.44 -13.95
N VAL A 574 -8.29 -28.64 -15.26
CA VAL A 574 -8.15 -29.95 -15.91
C VAL A 574 -6.79 -30.03 -16.59
N ILE A 575 -6.09 -31.15 -16.38
CA ILE A 575 -4.86 -31.51 -17.09
C ILE A 575 -5.00 -32.92 -17.63
N GLY A 576 -4.84 -33.06 -18.95
CA GLY A 576 -5.16 -34.29 -19.66
C GLY A 576 -6.61 -34.69 -19.38
N ASP A 577 -6.77 -35.82 -18.72
CA ASP A 577 -8.07 -36.43 -18.44
C ASP A 577 -8.50 -36.35 -16.97
N ARG A 578 -7.91 -35.42 -16.20
CA ARG A 578 -8.14 -35.32 -14.76
C ARG A 578 -8.40 -33.89 -14.32
N VAL A 579 -9.36 -33.73 -13.43
CA VAL A 579 -9.47 -32.52 -12.60
C VAL A 579 -8.42 -32.60 -11.50
N ILE A 580 -7.62 -31.55 -11.36
CA ILE A 580 -6.50 -31.51 -10.40
C ILE A 580 -6.62 -30.40 -9.35
N ALA A 581 -7.56 -29.47 -9.57
CA ALA A 581 -7.90 -28.42 -8.62
C ALA A 581 -9.31 -27.90 -8.92
N ALA A 582 -10.02 -27.49 -7.87
CA ALA A 582 -11.29 -26.79 -7.98
C ALA A 582 -11.32 -25.70 -6.90
N ILE A 583 -11.61 -24.48 -7.32
CA ILE A 583 -11.59 -23.29 -6.46
C ILE A 583 -12.93 -22.60 -6.56
N LEU A 584 -13.62 -22.44 -5.43
CA LEU A 584 -14.72 -21.49 -5.29
C LEU A 584 -14.14 -20.07 -5.22
N ARG A 585 -14.63 -19.19 -6.10
CA ARG A 585 -14.28 -17.77 -6.13
C ARG A 585 -15.41 -16.95 -5.55
N GLU A 586 -15.09 -16.21 -4.50
CA GLU A 586 -16.05 -15.36 -3.81
C GLU A 586 -15.72 -13.90 -4.03
N PRO A 587 -16.73 -13.02 -4.07
CA PRO A 587 -16.51 -11.58 -4.17
C PRO A 587 -15.75 -11.05 -2.94
N ALA A 588 -15.16 -9.88 -3.08
CA ALA A 588 -14.54 -9.21 -1.94
C ALA A 588 -15.57 -9.01 -0.82
N SER A 589 -15.22 -9.45 0.40
CA SER A 589 -16.11 -9.41 1.55
C SER A 589 -15.34 -9.37 2.86
N VAL A 590 -16.04 -9.12 3.96
CA VAL A 590 -15.57 -9.37 5.33
C VAL A 590 -16.65 -10.12 6.11
N LEU A 591 -16.24 -10.93 7.09
CA LEU A 591 -17.16 -11.64 7.97
C LEU A 591 -17.19 -10.91 9.31
N GLY A 592 -18.39 -10.50 9.75
CA GLY A 592 -18.60 -9.86 11.05
C GLY A 592 -18.25 -10.80 12.20
N ASP A 593 -17.63 -10.25 13.24
CA ASP A 593 -17.36 -10.93 14.50
C ASP A 593 -18.10 -10.28 15.69
N GLY A 594 -18.90 -9.23 15.44
CA GLY A 594 -19.61 -8.48 16.47
C GLY A 594 -18.73 -7.53 17.29
N ILE A 595 -17.43 -7.41 16.97
CA ILE A 595 -16.45 -6.65 17.76
C ILE A 595 -15.76 -5.60 16.90
N HIS A 596 -15.25 -6.00 15.74
CA HIS A 596 -14.46 -5.16 14.86
C HIS A 596 -15.33 -4.47 13.80
N SER A 597 -14.95 -3.23 13.48
CA SER A 597 -15.58 -2.49 12.39
C SER A 597 -15.24 -3.09 11.02
N VAL A 598 -16.04 -2.77 9.99
CA VAL A 598 -15.78 -3.18 8.61
C VAL A 598 -14.36 -2.81 8.17
N ALA A 599 -13.87 -1.60 8.52
CA ALA A 599 -12.51 -1.18 8.19
C ALA A 599 -11.44 -2.06 8.86
N GLU A 600 -11.63 -2.43 10.12
CA GLU A 600 -10.69 -3.29 10.85
C GLU A 600 -10.68 -4.70 10.29
N LEU A 601 -11.85 -5.29 10.02
CA LEU A 601 -11.97 -6.61 9.40
C LEU A 601 -11.30 -6.63 8.01
N LEU A 602 -11.47 -5.55 7.23
CA LEU A 602 -10.82 -5.37 5.94
C LEU A 602 -9.30 -5.33 6.09
N ILE A 603 -8.78 -4.53 7.03
CA ILE A 603 -7.33 -4.42 7.30
C ILE A 603 -6.76 -5.78 7.74
N GLN A 604 -7.43 -6.48 8.66
CA GLN A 604 -7.02 -7.81 9.14
C GLN A 604 -6.98 -8.81 7.98
N LYS A 605 -8.05 -8.90 7.18
CA LYS A 605 -8.11 -9.79 6.01
C LYS A 605 -7.00 -9.45 5.01
N ASN A 606 -6.74 -8.17 4.76
CA ASN A 606 -5.65 -7.74 3.91
C ASN A 606 -4.25 -8.07 4.47
N ALA A 607 -4.08 -8.11 5.80
CA ALA A 607 -2.83 -8.57 6.42
C ALA A 607 -2.55 -10.05 6.08
N PHE A 608 -3.56 -10.91 6.15
CA PHE A 608 -3.43 -12.31 5.72
C PHE A 608 -3.21 -12.44 4.21
N ARG A 609 -3.92 -11.66 3.39
CA ARG A 609 -3.72 -11.63 1.92
C ARG A 609 -2.29 -11.25 1.54
N ARG A 610 -1.62 -10.38 2.31
CA ARG A 610 -0.19 -10.04 2.15
C ARG A 610 0.75 -11.22 2.37
N LEU A 611 0.33 -12.24 3.11
CA LEU A 611 1.07 -13.48 3.36
C LEU A 611 0.76 -14.58 2.33
N ASN A 612 -0.03 -14.27 1.29
CA ASN A 612 -0.32 -15.18 0.18
C ASN A 612 0.42 -14.76 -1.12
N PRO A 613 1.22 -15.64 -1.75
CA PRO A 613 1.99 -15.34 -2.96
C PRO A 613 1.19 -14.89 -4.17
N HIS A 614 -0.08 -15.30 -4.25
CA HIS A 614 -0.99 -14.91 -5.32
C HIS A 614 -1.74 -13.60 -5.02
N LEU A 615 -1.99 -13.29 -3.74
CA LEU A 615 -2.85 -12.19 -3.30
C LEU A 615 -2.10 -10.98 -2.71
N TRP A 616 -0.80 -11.08 -2.41
CA TRP A 616 -0.07 -10.02 -1.68
C TRP A 616 -0.10 -8.63 -2.32
N GLY A 617 -0.22 -8.58 -3.65
CA GLY A 617 -0.34 -7.35 -4.44
C GLY A 617 -1.77 -7.04 -4.89
N ARG A 618 -2.77 -7.68 -4.30
CA ARG A 618 -4.20 -7.63 -4.65
C ARG A 618 -5.07 -7.50 -3.37
N PRO A 619 -4.86 -6.45 -2.57
CA PRO A 619 -5.70 -6.21 -1.40
C PRO A 619 -7.16 -5.95 -1.82
N ILE A 620 -8.08 -6.14 -0.88
CA ILE A 620 -9.41 -5.55 -0.91
C ILE A 620 -9.22 -4.04 -0.76
N MET A 621 -9.83 -3.25 -1.64
CA MET A 621 -9.75 -1.79 -1.64
C MET A 621 -11.11 -1.20 -1.29
N TYR A 622 -11.11 -0.07 -0.58
CA TYR A 622 -12.32 0.75 -0.42
C TYR A 622 -12.50 1.67 -1.64
N ASP A 623 -12.95 1.08 -2.74
CA ASP A 623 -13.28 1.78 -3.98
C ASP A 623 -14.78 2.14 -4.06
N ASP A 624 -15.22 2.73 -5.18
CA ASP A 624 -16.62 3.11 -5.38
C ASP A 624 -17.57 1.90 -5.34
N ALA A 625 -17.10 0.70 -5.71
CA ALA A 625 -17.89 -0.52 -5.59
C ALA A 625 -18.08 -0.90 -4.12
N ALA A 626 -17.01 -0.86 -3.31
CA ALA A 626 -17.09 -1.10 -1.87
C ALA A 626 -17.99 -0.09 -1.18
N ARG A 627 -17.86 1.21 -1.49
CA ARG A 627 -18.75 2.26 -0.96
C ARG A 627 -20.21 1.97 -1.28
N TYR A 628 -20.52 1.69 -2.56
CA TYR A 628 -21.88 1.38 -2.99
C TYR A 628 -22.47 0.16 -2.26
N GLN A 629 -21.68 -0.91 -2.07
CA GLN A 629 -22.17 -2.10 -1.36
C GLN A 629 -22.47 -1.81 0.12
N LEU A 630 -21.60 -1.05 0.79
CA LEU A 630 -21.83 -0.67 2.19
C LEU A 630 -23.06 0.22 2.34
N GLU A 631 -23.21 1.25 1.49
CA GLU A 631 -24.38 2.13 1.48
C GLU A 631 -25.68 1.34 1.27
N ARG A 632 -25.69 0.41 0.30
CA ARG A 632 -26.83 -0.47 0.04
C ARG A 632 -27.17 -1.37 1.23
N ALA A 633 -26.17 -1.80 2.00
CA ALA A 633 -26.35 -2.59 3.21
C ALA A 633 -26.70 -1.74 4.44
N GLY A 634 -26.77 -0.40 4.32
CA GLY A 634 -26.95 0.50 5.45
C GLY A 634 -25.75 0.51 6.41
N LEU A 635 -24.57 0.14 5.92
CA LEU A 635 -23.32 0.05 6.68
C LEU A 635 -22.33 1.15 6.25
N SER A 636 -21.33 1.37 7.09
CA SER A 636 -20.18 2.23 6.83
C SER A 636 -18.91 1.50 7.24
N LEU A 637 -17.75 2.06 6.92
CA LEU A 637 -16.46 1.56 7.39
C LEU A 637 -16.37 1.49 8.93
N SER A 638 -17.10 2.35 9.64
CA SER A 638 -17.14 2.39 11.11
C SER A 638 -18.15 1.41 11.72
N SER A 639 -19.05 0.83 10.92
CA SER A 639 -20.07 -0.10 11.41
C SER A 639 -19.41 -1.40 11.89
N VAL A 640 -19.89 -1.94 13.01
CA VAL A 640 -19.49 -3.27 13.54
C VAL A 640 -20.55 -4.29 13.10
N PRO A 641 -20.26 -5.16 12.11
CA PRO A 641 -21.22 -6.16 11.66
C PRO A 641 -21.40 -7.25 12.73
N THR A 642 -22.62 -7.79 12.85
CA THR A 642 -22.90 -8.84 13.84
C THR A 642 -22.09 -10.10 13.55
N ALA A 643 -21.79 -10.91 14.57
CA ALA A 643 -21.05 -12.16 14.39
C ALA A 643 -21.72 -13.06 13.31
N GLY A 644 -20.94 -13.51 12.33
CA GLY A 644 -21.40 -14.31 11.19
C GLY A 644 -22.03 -13.52 10.03
N GLN A 645 -22.22 -12.21 10.16
CA GLN A 645 -22.77 -11.39 9.06
C GLN A 645 -21.75 -11.25 7.93
N HIS A 646 -22.07 -11.75 6.75
CA HIS A 646 -21.22 -11.62 5.57
C HIS A 646 -21.46 -10.27 4.89
N VAL A 647 -20.49 -9.36 4.97
CA VAL A 647 -20.56 -8.02 4.37
C VAL A 647 -19.83 -8.02 3.03
N LEU A 648 -20.58 -7.84 1.95
CA LEU A 648 -20.03 -7.72 0.60
C LEU A 648 -19.41 -6.34 0.37
N LEU A 649 -18.26 -6.32 -0.28
CA LEU A 649 -17.53 -5.12 -0.71
C LEU A 649 -17.42 -5.06 -2.24
N SER A 650 -17.86 -6.10 -2.94
CA SER A 650 -18.00 -6.14 -4.39
C SER A 650 -19.03 -7.19 -4.79
N ASN A 651 -19.52 -7.14 -6.03
CA ASN A 651 -20.29 -8.22 -6.65
C ASN A 651 -19.44 -9.09 -7.58
N SER A 652 -18.20 -8.68 -7.86
CA SER A 652 -17.30 -9.38 -8.79
C SER A 652 -16.50 -10.45 -8.06
N CYS A 653 -16.57 -11.71 -8.49
CA CYS A 653 -15.75 -12.83 -7.99
C CYS A 653 -14.29 -12.78 -8.49
N SER A 654 -13.72 -11.58 -8.58
CA SER A 654 -12.39 -11.33 -9.13
C SER A 654 -11.34 -11.25 -8.03
N LEU A 655 -10.44 -12.24 -8.00
CA LEU A 655 -9.27 -12.25 -7.08
C LEU A 655 -8.39 -10.99 -7.21
N SER A 656 -8.39 -10.35 -8.38
CA SER A 656 -7.65 -9.09 -8.59
C SER A 656 -8.30 -7.86 -7.98
N GLN A 657 -9.57 -7.95 -7.61
CA GLN A 657 -10.37 -6.90 -6.99
C GLN A 657 -10.73 -7.27 -5.54
N GLY A 658 -9.88 -8.04 -4.86
CA GLY A 658 -10.10 -8.40 -3.47
C GLY A 658 -10.93 -9.68 -3.24
N GLY A 659 -11.40 -10.36 -4.29
CA GLY A 659 -12.09 -11.64 -4.13
C GLY A 659 -11.23 -12.72 -3.49
N ASP A 660 -11.87 -13.73 -2.94
CA ASP A 660 -11.26 -14.86 -2.24
C ASP A 660 -11.28 -16.14 -3.10
N SER A 661 -10.43 -17.08 -2.72
CA SER A 661 -10.33 -18.39 -3.35
C SER A 661 -10.33 -19.46 -2.27
N THR A 662 -11.29 -20.37 -2.34
CA THR A 662 -11.42 -21.52 -1.44
C THR A 662 -11.25 -22.80 -2.23
N ASP A 663 -10.30 -23.64 -1.85
CA ASP A 663 -10.15 -24.98 -2.43
C ASP A 663 -11.30 -25.89 -1.99
N VAL A 664 -11.89 -26.56 -2.99
CA VAL A 664 -13.10 -27.39 -2.84
C VAL A 664 -12.99 -28.70 -3.62
N LEU A 665 -11.78 -29.09 -4.04
CA LEU A 665 -11.59 -30.24 -4.93
C LEU A 665 -12.07 -31.55 -4.31
N ASP A 666 -11.80 -31.78 -3.02
CA ASP A 666 -12.14 -33.04 -2.35
C ASP A 666 -13.66 -33.18 -2.11
N GLU A 667 -14.40 -32.08 -2.19
CA GLU A 667 -15.87 -32.00 -2.04
C GLU A 667 -16.59 -32.00 -3.40
N LEU A 668 -15.85 -31.90 -4.51
CA LEU A 668 -16.41 -31.75 -5.85
C LEU A 668 -17.16 -33.01 -6.29
N HIS A 669 -18.44 -32.87 -6.62
CA HIS A 669 -19.24 -34.00 -7.07
C HIS A 669 -18.68 -34.62 -8.38
N PRO A 670 -18.63 -35.96 -8.51
CA PRO A 670 -18.03 -36.64 -9.67
C PRO A 670 -18.60 -36.19 -11.03
N SER A 671 -19.92 -35.98 -11.13
CA SER A 671 -20.56 -35.54 -12.39
C SER A 671 -20.01 -34.19 -12.89
N ILE A 672 -19.63 -33.29 -11.97
CA ILE A 672 -19.05 -31.99 -12.32
C ILE A 672 -17.64 -32.22 -12.89
N ALA A 673 -16.84 -33.07 -12.24
CA ALA A 673 -15.49 -33.39 -12.70
C ALA A 673 -15.51 -34.04 -14.09
N GLU A 674 -16.42 -34.98 -14.33
CA GLU A 674 -16.64 -35.63 -15.61
C GLU A 674 -17.01 -34.62 -16.71
N ALA A 675 -17.93 -33.70 -16.43
CA ALA A 675 -18.32 -32.65 -17.37
C ALA A 675 -17.14 -31.71 -17.70
N CYS A 676 -16.30 -31.36 -16.73
CA CYS A 676 -15.10 -30.55 -16.98
C CYS A 676 -14.09 -31.28 -17.89
N VAL A 677 -13.85 -32.57 -17.65
CA VAL A 677 -12.97 -33.39 -18.50
C VAL A 677 -13.54 -33.51 -19.91
N ALA A 678 -14.85 -33.77 -20.04
CA ALA A 678 -15.54 -33.79 -21.33
C ALA A 678 -15.42 -32.45 -22.07
N ALA A 679 -15.53 -31.33 -21.36
CA ALA A 679 -15.44 -29.98 -21.93
C ALA A 679 -14.07 -29.68 -22.53
N VAL A 680 -13.01 -30.11 -21.85
CA VAL A 680 -11.65 -29.98 -22.38
C VAL A 680 -11.44 -30.87 -23.60
N ARG A 681 -11.89 -32.13 -23.55
CA ARG A 681 -11.80 -33.08 -24.66
C ARG A 681 -12.60 -32.64 -25.90
N ALA A 682 -13.70 -31.91 -25.72
CA ALA A 682 -14.50 -31.36 -26.82
C ALA A 682 -13.71 -30.34 -27.67
N ILE A 683 -12.57 -29.84 -27.19
CA ILE A 683 -11.68 -28.93 -27.89
C ILE A 683 -10.40 -29.68 -28.33
N PRO A 684 -10.26 -30.01 -29.63
CA PRO A 684 -9.07 -30.71 -30.13
C PRO A 684 -7.77 -29.96 -29.85
N GLY A 685 -6.80 -30.68 -29.29
CA GLY A 685 -5.48 -30.14 -28.99
C GLY A 685 -5.42 -29.21 -27.77
N LEU A 686 -6.42 -29.25 -26.88
CA LEU A 686 -6.40 -28.63 -25.55
C LEU A 686 -6.21 -29.71 -24.49
N ALA A 687 -5.03 -29.76 -23.87
CA ALA A 687 -4.75 -30.70 -22.77
C ALA A 687 -4.59 -30.01 -21.40
N PHE A 688 -4.69 -28.68 -21.35
CA PHE A 688 -4.68 -27.91 -20.11
C PHE A 688 -5.72 -26.80 -20.18
N CYS A 689 -6.65 -26.76 -19.23
CA CYS A 689 -7.67 -25.72 -19.19
C CYS A 689 -8.13 -25.41 -17.78
N GLY A 690 -8.46 -24.15 -17.53
CA GLY A 690 -9.32 -23.75 -16.43
C GLY A 690 -10.75 -23.61 -16.93
N VAL A 691 -11.66 -24.40 -16.40
CA VAL A 691 -13.08 -24.37 -16.68
C VAL A 691 -13.73 -23.40 -15.68
N ASP A 692 -14.41 -22.38 -16.19
CA ASP A 692 -15.20 -21.44 -15.38
C ASP A 692 -16.64 -21.95 -15.38
N PHE A 693 -17.08 -22.45 -14.22
CA PHE A 693 -18.34 -23.15 -14.06
C PHE A 693 -19.21 -22.41 -13.03
N LEU A 694 -20.43 -22.05 -13.43
CA LEU A 694 -21.46 -21.58 -12.51
C LEU A 694 -22.28 -22.78 -12.01
N LEU A 695 -22.36 -22.92 -10.69
CA LEU A 695 -23.03 -24.03 -10.00
C LEU A 695 -23.72 -23.47 -8.75
N GLU A 696 -24.91 -23.96 -8.41
CA GLU A 696 -25.56 -23.60 -7.14
C GLU A 696 -24.76 -24.19 -5.97
N ASP A 697 -24.37 -25.45 -6.10
CA ASP A 697 -23.53 -26.16 -5.13
C ASP A 697 -22.65 -27.24 -5.80
N HIS A 698 -21.34 -27.13 -5.59
CA HIS A 698 -20.36 -28.10 -6.05
C HIS A 698 -20.48 -29.53 -5.46
N THR A 699 -21.27 -29.73 -4.41
CA THR A 699 -21.47 -31.05 -3.78
C THR A 699 -22.64 -31.82 -4.39
N LEU A 700 -23.51 -31.15 -5.14
CA LEU A 700 -24.69 -31.75 -5.76
C LEU A 700 -24.38 -32.29 -7.17
N ALA A 701 -25.16 -33.26 -7.62
CA ALA A 701 -25.09 -33.74 -8.99
C ALA A 701 -25.49 -32.65 -9.99
N LEU A 702 -24.98 -32.73 -11.23
CA LEU A 702 -25.35 -31.77 -12.28
C LEU A 702 -26.82 -31.86 -12.69
N SER A 703 -27.45 -33.03 -12.52
CA SER A 703 -28.88 -33.25 -12.80
C SER A 703 -29.80 -32.53 -11.82
N ASP A 704 -29.28 -32.22 -10.62
CA ASP A 704 -30.08 -31.80 -9.47
C ASP A 704 -29.95 -30.30 -9.20
N GLN A 705 -29.28 -29.56 -10.09
CA GLN A 705 -29.03 -28.13 -9.94
C GLN A 705 -28.99 -27.42 -11.30
N VAL A 706 -29.22 -26.11 -11.30
CA VAL A 706 -28.97 -25.29 -12.48
C VAL A 706 -27.47 -25.04 -12.60
N SER A 707 -26.90 -25.28 -13.77
CA SER A 707 -25.46 -25.17 -13.99
C SER A 707 -25.10 -24.73 -15.40
N GLY A 708 -23.90 -24.18 -15.58
CA GLY A 708 -23.37 -23.88 -16.91
C GLY A 708 -21.90 -23.51 -16.94
N ILE A 709 -21.15 -24.09 -17.89
CA ILE A 709 -19.78 -23.70 -18.18
C ILE A 709 -19.81 -22.40 -18.99
N CYS A 710 -19.26 -21.35 -18.41
CA CYS A 710 -19.27 -20.00 -18.98
C CYS A 710 -18.07 -19.72 -19.88
N GLU A 711 -16.92 -20.29 -19.57
CA GLU A 711 -15.66 -20.04 -20.28
C GLU A 711 -14.69 -21.22 -20.13
N LEU A 712 -13.94 -21.50 -21.20
CA LEU A 712 -12.75 -22.36 -21.16
C LEU A 712 -11.50 -21.49 -21.26
N ASN A 713 -10.72 -21.46 -20.19
CA ASN A 713 -9.50 -20.68 -20.08
C ASN A 713 -8.26 -21.55 -20.33
N ALA A 714 -7.80 -21.62 -21.58
CA ALA A 714 -6.53 -22.27 -21.98
C ALA A 714 -5.25 -21.62 -21.37
N HIS A 715 -5.41 -20.57 -20.56
CA HIS A 715 -4.35 -19.85 -19.85
C HIS A 715 -4.65 -19.73 -18.35
N ALA A 716 -5.18 -20.80 -17.76
CA ALA A 716 -5.59 -20.77 -16.36
C ALA A 716 -4.46 -20.27 -15.45
N ALA A 717 -4.85 -19.43 -14.50
CA ALA A 717 -3.92 -18.80 -13.59
C ALA A 717 -3.62 -19.73 -12.41
N ILE A 718 -2.77 -20.75 -12.60
CA ILE A 718 -2.49 -21.83 -11.63
C ILE A 718 -2.16 -21.37 -10.19
N GLY A 719 -1.66 -20.15 -10.01
CA GLY A 719 -1.29 -19.63 -8.71
C GLY A 719 -2.46 -19.47 -7.71
N ASN A 720 -3.71 -19.39 -8.15
CA ASN A 720 -4.85 -19.37 -7.23
C ASN A 720 -5.21 -20.76 -6.68
N CYS A 721 -4.83 -21.82 -7.40
CA CYS A 721 -5.03 -23.21 -6.97
C CYS A 721 -3.86 -23.70 -6.12
N GLU A 722 -2.66 -23.19 -6.41
CA GLU A 722 -1.44 -23.53 -5.66
C GLU A 722 -1.33 -22.73 -4.36
N TYR A 723 -1.94 -21.55 -4.32
CA TYR A 723 -2.00 -20.68 -3.14
C TYR A 723 -3.44 -20.22 -2.88
N PRO A 724 -4.40 -21.14 -2.61
CA PRO A 724 -5.76 -20.75 -2.26
C PRO A 724 -5.75 -19.95 -0.95
N PHE A 725 -6.73 -19.07 -0.78
CA PHE A 725 -6.82 -18.30 0.46
C PHE A 725 -7.33 -19.17 1.60
N PHE A 726 -8.23 -20.09 1.30
CA PHE A 726 -8.79 -21.09 2.21
C PHE A 726 -8.70 -22.50 1.61
N GLY A 727 -8.65 -23.54 2.45
CA GLY A 727 -8.62 -24.94 2.01
C GLY A 727 -7.22 -25.45 1.64
N THR A 728 -7.13 -26.60 0.96
CA THR A 728 -5.85 -27.30 0.72
C THR A 728 -5.11 -26.76 -0.51
N PRO A 729 -3.82 -26.34 -0.39
CA PRO A 729 -3.00 -25.99 -1.56
C PRO A 729 -2.81 -27.16 -2.54
N ARG A 730 -3.07 -26.96 -3.84
CA ARG A 730 -2.94 -28.00 -4.88
C ARG A 730 -1.64 -27.85 -5.68
N GLN A 731 -0.90 -28.95 -5.88
CA GLN A 731 0.40 -28.97 -6.59
C GLN A 731 0.25 -28.88 -8.11
N VAL A 732 -0.48 -27.87 -8.59
CA VAL A 732 -0.87 -27.73 -10.00
C VAL A 732 0.34 -27.62 -10.92
N ALA A 733 1.35 -26.81 -10.59
CA ALA A 733 2.54 -26.68 -11.41
C ALA A 733 3.33 -27.99 -11.55
N ARG A 734 3.37 -28.81 -10.49
CA ARG A 734 4.06 -30.09 -10.49
C ARG A 734 3.37 -31.08 -11.41
N THR A 735 2.06 -31.26 -11.23
CA THR A 735 1.27 -32.15 -12.10
C THR A 735 1.32 -31.71 -13.55
N PHE A 736 1.31 -30.40 -13.81
CA PHE A 736 1.48 -29.85 -15.15
C PHE A 736 2.82 -30.26 -15.76
N MET A 737 3.93 -30.05 -15.04
CA MET A 737 5.26 -30.37 -15.56
C MET A 737 5.45 -31.87 -15.77
N GLN A 738 4.91 -32.69 -14.87
CA GLN A 738 4.89 -34.15 -15.02
C GLN A 738 4.13 -34.60 -16.28
N GLU A 739 3.02 -33.95 -16.61
CA GLU A 739 2.31 -34.24 -17.86
C GLU A 739 3.13 -33.84 -19.09
N CYS A 740 3.86 -32.71 -19.03
CA CYS A 740 4.82 -32.36 -20.09
C CYS A 740 5.92 -33.42 -20.23
N VAL A 741 6.54 -33.85 -19.12
CA VAL A 741 7.58 -34.89 -19.13
C VAL A 741 7.06 -36.16 -19.80
N LYS A 742 5.87 -36.62 -19.39
CA LYS A 742 5.22 -37.80 -19.95
C LYS A 742 4.90 -37.65 -21.44
N GLN A 743 4.25 -36.54 -21.84
CA GLN A 743 3.79 -36.35 -23.22
C GLN A 743 4.95 -36.19 -24.21
N TYR A 744 6.06 -35.60 -23.79
CA TYR A 744 7.21 -35.34 -24.64
C TYR A 744 8.37 -36.34 -24.44
N GLY A 745 8.21 -37.34 -23.57
CA GLY A 745 9.23 -38.36 -23.31
C GLY A 745 10.53 -37.81 -22.72
N LEU A 746 10.45 -36.75 -21.91
CA LEU A 746 11.64 -36.05 -21.41
C LEU A 746 12.40 -36.89 -20.38
N GLU A 747 13.73 -36.78 -20.39
CA GLU A 747 14.60 -37.42 -19.41
C GLU A 747 14.86 -36.48 -18.24
N VAL A 748 14.24 -36.77 -17.09
CA VAL A 748 14.32 -35.94 -15.89
C VAL A 748 14.61 -36.77 -14.64
N ALA A 749 14.98 -36.10 -13.55
CA ALA A 749 15.07 -36.75 -12.25
C ALA A 749 13.72 -37.36 -11.84
N PRO A 750 13.71 -38.53 -11.16
CA PRO A 750 12.47 -39.22 -10.79
C PRO A 750 11.63 -38.41 -9.80
N GLU A 751 12.28 -37.64 -8.92
CA GLU A 751 11.62 -36.82 -7.91
C GLU A 751 12.18 -35.37 -7.95
N PRO A 752 11.32 -34.36 -7.75
CA PRO A 752 11.76 -32.96 -7.66
C PRO A 752 12.68 -32.74 -6.46
N ALA A 753 13.82 -32.08 -6.69
CA ALA A 753 14.78 -31.78 -5.63
C ALA A 753 14.26 -30.69 -4.66
N GLU A 754 14.42 -30.91 -3.35
CA GLU A 754 14.12 -29.90 -2.30
C GLU A 754 15.16 -28.77 -2.25
N THR A 755 16.37 -29.04 -2.72
CA THR A 755 17.45 -28.06 -2.82
C THR A 755 18.12 -28.15 -4.19
N VAL A 756 18.52 -27.00 -4.74
CA VAL A 756 19.20 -26.91 -6.03
C VAL A 756 20.41 -26.01 -5.96
N SER A 757 21.38 -26.27 -6.83
CA SER A 757 22.54 -25.41 -7.06
C SER A 757 22.58 -25.03 -8.53
N LEU A 758 22.38 -23.75 -8.81
CA LEU A 758 22.10 -23.24 -10.15
C LEU A 758 23.16 -22.23 -10.56
N HIS A 759 23.75 -22.44 -11.73
CA HIS A 759 24.60 -21.48 -12.40
C HIS A 759 23.75 -20.59 -13.33
N LEU A 760 23.79 -19.29 -13.07
CA LEU A 760 23.06 -18.26 -13.79
C LEU A 760 24.00 -17.51 -14.73
N THR A 761 23.71 -17.52 -16.02
CA THR A 761 24.32 -16.63 -17.01
C THR A 761 23.35 -15.54 -17.41
N ILE A 762 23.62 -14.31 -16.97
CA ILE A 762 22.73 -13.15 -17.09
C ILE A 762 23.28 -12.19 -18.14
N LYS A 763 22.55 -12.00 -19.25
CA LYS A 763 22.96 -11.14 -20.36
C LYS A 763 22.07 -9.90 -20.48
N GLY A 764 22.66 -8.76 -20.86
CA GLY A 764 21.95 -7.52 -21.16
C GLY A 764 22.64 -6.27 -20.63
N ARG A 765 21.88 -5.19 -20.40
CA ARG A 765 22.40 -3.97 -19.74
C ARG A 765 22.48 -4.21 -18.23
N VAL A 766 23.64 -4.67 -17.76
CA VAL A 766 23.90 -4.99 -16.34
C VAL A 766 24.97 -4.11 -15.69
N SER A 767 25.89 -3.52 -16.47
CA SER A 767 26.91 -2.60 -15.96
C SER A 767 26.38 -1.23 -15.58
N GLY A 768 26.84 -0.66 -14.46
CA GLY A 768 26.44 0.67 -13.99
C GLY A 768 24.99 0.76 -13.48
N THR A 769 24.32 -0.38 -13.31
CA THR A 769 22.89 -0.45 -12.91
C THR A 769 22.70 -0.75 -11.43
N GLY A 770 23.74 -1.22 -10.74
CA GLY A 770 23.64 -1.74 -9.37
C GLY A 770 23.27 -3.23 -9.29
N TYR A 771 23.38 -3.98 -10.40
CA TYR A 771 22.97 -5.38 -10.50
C TYR A 771 23.63 -6.31 -9.48
N VAL A 772 24.97 -6.29 -9.37
CA VAL A 772 25.70 -7.16 -8.44
C VAL A 772 25.29 -6.93 -6.97
N PRO A 773 25.22 -5.68 -6.45
CA PRO A 773 24.65 -5.41 -5.13
C PRO A 773 23.19 -5.84 -4.98
N TRP A 774 22.38 -5.73 -6.04
CA TRP A 774 20.99 -6.15 -6.04
C TRP A 774 20.86 -7.66 -5.87
N LEU A 775 21.56 -8.45 -6.70
CA LEU A 775 21.52 -9.91 -6.65
C LEU A 775 22.02 -10.43 -5.29
N ARG A 776 23.16 -9.91 -4.81
CA ARG A 776 23.73 -10.29 -3.51
C ARG A 776 22.79 -9.99 -2.35
N ARG A 777 22.08 -8.86 -2.37
CA ARG A 777 21.11 -8.50 -1.33
C ARG A 777 19.95 -9.51 -1.29
N HIS A 778 19.38 -9.84 -2.45
CA HIS A 778 18.27 -10.78 -2.53
C HIS A 778 18.70 -12.20 -2.17
N ALA A 779 19.84 -12.68 -2.69
CA ALA A 779 20.38 -13.99 -2.32
C ALA A 779 20.56 -14.12 -0.80
N ARG A 780 21.14 -13.11 -0.14
CA ARG A 780 21.31 -13.11 1.32
C ARG A 780 19.98 -13.04 2.07
N SER A 781 19.03 -12.22 1.62
CA SER A 781 17.70 -12.16 2.27
C SER A 781 16.93 -13.46 2.12
N PHE A 782 17.22 -14.24 1.08
CA PHE A 782 16.58 -15.54 0.81
C PHE A 782 17.34 -16.71 1.47
N GLY A 783 18.41 -16.44 2.23
CA GLY A 783 19.21 -17.51 2.86
C GLY A 783 20.08 -18.31 1.88
N LEU A 784 20.25 -17.85 0.64
CA LEU A 784 21.01 -18.57 -0.39
C LEU A 784 22.52 -18.41 -0.22
N ARG A 785 23.25 -19.43 -0.69
CA ARG A 785 24.71 -19.50 -0.74
C ARG A 785 25.21 -19.38 -2.18
N GLY A 786 26.51 -19.15 -2.33
CA GLY A 786 27.18 -19.06 -3.64
C GLY A 786 27.86 -17.71 -3.89
N TRP A 787 27.88 -17.27 -5.14
CA TRP A 787 28.68 -16.10 -5.53
C TRP A 787 28.16 -15.43 -6.79
N VAL A 788 28.61 -14.20 -7.02
CA VAL A 788 28.36 -13.43 -8.25
C VAL A 788 29.65 -12.79 -8.76
N HIS A 789 29.84 -12.87 -10.08
CA HIS A 789 30.98 -12.31 -10.80
C HIS A 789 30.52 -11.52 -12.03
N LYS A 790 31.20 -10.40 -12.30
CA LYS A 790 30.94 -9.60 -13.49
C LYS A 790 31.95 -10.00 -14.58
N VAL A 791 31.48 -10.77 -15.56
CA VAL A 791 32.31 -11.24 -16.68
C VAL A 791 32.74 -10.08 -17.58
N ASN A 792 31.79 -9.25 -18.03
CA ASN A 792 32.08 -8.11 -18.90
C ASN A 792 31.00 -7.01 -18.79
N ARG A 793 30.96 -6.06 -19.74
CA ARG A 793 29.98 -4.96 -19.70
C ARG A 793 28.51 -5.44 -19.82
N ARG A 794 28.26 -6.55 -20.50
CA ARG A 794 26.93 -7.08 -20.83
C ARG A 794 26.58 -8.41 -20.14
N THR A 795 27.52 -9.03 -19.44
CA THR A 795 27.33 -10.35 -18.85
C THR A 795 27.72 -10.37 -17.37
N ILE A 796 26.85 -10.94 -16.55
CA ILE A 796 27.10 -11.35 -15.17
C ILE A 796 26.90 -12.87 -15.08
N THR A 797 27.72 -13.52 -14.27
CA THR A 797 27.58 -14.93 -13.93
C THR A 797 27.45 -15.09 -12.42
N ALA A 798 26.63 -16.03 -11.96
CA ALA A 798 26.42 -16.29 -10.54
C ALA A 798 26.11 -17.75 -10.29
N VAL A 799 26.49 -18.28 -9.12
CA VAL A 799 25.98 -19.55 -8.62
C VAL A 799 25.11 -19.26 -7.40
N VAL A 800 23.88 -19.78 -7.40
CA VAL A 800 22.93 -19.70 -6.28
C VAL A 800 22.63 -21.12 -5.80
N SER A 801 22.70 -21.36 -4.50
CA SER A 801 22.47 -22.69 -3.92
C SER A 801 21.68 -22.61 -2.62
N GLY A 802 20.66 -23.44 -2.49
CA GLY A 802 19.77 -23.51 -1.32
C GLY A 802 18.43 -24.18 -1.63
N GLU A 803 17.42 -23.88 -0.83
CA GLU A 803 16.03 -24.35 -1.02
C GLU A 803 15.52 -24.01 -2.43
N THR A 804 14.85 -24.98 -3.06
CA THR A 804 14.38 -24.87 -4.44
C THR A 804 13.47 -23.67 -4.65
N ALA A 805 12.50 -23.44 -3.76
CA ALA A 805 11.60 -22.28 -3.87
C ALA A 805 12.38 -20.95 -3.88
N ALA A 806 13.35 -20.79 -2.98
CA ALA A 806 14.17 -19.58 -2.87
C ALA A 806 15.14 -19.39 -4.06
N ALA A 807 15.85 -20.45 -4.44
CA ALA A 807 16.88 -20.41 -5.48
C ALA A 807 16.27 -20.13 -6.87
N THR A 808 15.21 -20.86 -7.20
CA THR A 808 14.50 -20.70 -8.48
C THR A 808 13.77 -19.36 -8.56
N ALA A 809 13.21 -18.84 -7.47
CA ALA A 809 12.60 -17.52 -7.43
C ALA A 809 13.62 -16.41 -7.72
N LEU A 810 14.84 -16.52 -7.16
CA LEU A 810 15.92 -15.58 -7.46
C LEU A 810 16.40 -15.70 -8.91
N ALA A 811 16.52 -16.92 -9.44
CA ALA A 811 16.87 -17.17 -10.83
C ALA A 811 15.85 -16.52 -11.78
N ALA A 812 14.55 -16.72 -11.52
CA ALA A 812 13.48 -16.09 -12.30
C ALA A 812 13.50 -14.56 -12.17
N ALA A 813 13.72 -14.02 -10.98
CA ALA A 813 13.75 -12.57 -10.72
C ALA A 813 14.96 -11.88 -11.38
N ALA A 814 16.03 -12.63 -11.68
CA ALA A 814 17.21 -12.09 -12.35
C ALA A 814 16.87 -11.49 -13.73
N VAL A 815 15.83 -11.95 -14.43
CA VAL A 815 15.43 -11.35 -15.72
C VAL A 815 14.88 -9.92 -15.56
N LEU A 816 14.42 -9.55 -14.36
CA LEU A 816 13.93 -8.20 -14.06
C LEU A 816 15.08 -7.30 -13.62
N GLY A 817 15.87 -7.76 -12.64
CA GLY A 817 16.98 -7.00 -12.07
C GLY A 817 16.56 -5.66 -11.43
N PRO A 818 17.53 -4.78 -11.10
CA PRO A 818 17.23 -3.44 -10.59
C PRO A 818 16.68 -2.52 -11.70
N SER A 819 16.02 -1.42 -11.33
CA SER A 819 15.26 -0.55 -12.27
C SER A 819 16.04 0.04 -13.46
N ARG A 820 17.38 0.09 -13.41
CA ARG A 820 18.23 0.57 -14.51
C ARG A 820 18.75 -0.55 -15.42
N ALA A 821 18.52 -1.81 -15.05
CA ALA A 821 18.90 -2.96 -15.84
C ALA A 821 17.91 -3.19 -16.98
N LYS A 822 18.43 -3.76 -18.07
CA LYS A 822 17.62 -4.31 -19.17
C LYS A 822 18.23 -5.66 -19.52
N VAL A 823 17.81 -6.70 -18.81
CA VAL A 823 18.29 -8.07 -19.04
C VAL A 823 17.56 -8.62 -20.27
N THR A 824 18.30 -9.28 -21.15
CA THR A 824 17.77 -9.90 -22.37
C THR A 824 17.55 -11.40 -22.20
N SER A 825 18.36 -12.05 -21.36
CA SER A 825 18.18 -13.47 -21.03
C SER A 825 18.87 -13.83 -19.71
N VAL A 826 18.33 -14.84 -19.04
CA VAL A 826 18.95 -15.56 -17.94
C VAL A 826 18.92 -17.03 -18.30
N ARG A 827 20.09 -17.63 -18.48
CA ARG A 827 20.28 -19.07 -18.63
C ARG A 827 20.58 -19.66 -17.26
N THR A 828 19.95 -20.77 -16.92
CA THR A 828 19.99 -21.42 -15.60
C THR A 828 20.31 -22.90 -15.82
N GLU A 829 21.44 -23.34 -15.28
CA GLU A 829 21.98 -24.70 -15.47
C GLU A 829 22.36 -25.29 -14.11
N HIS A 830 22.22 -26.61 -13.96
CA HIS A 830 22.58 -27.31 -12.73
C HIS A 830 24.10 -27.43 -12.58
N VAL A 831 24.61 -27.19 -11.38
CA VAL A 831 26.04 -27.31 -11.06
C VAL A 831 26.25 -27.95 -9.69
N ALA A 832 27.47 -28.38 -9.41
CA ALA A 832 27.86 -28.82 -8.08
C ALA A 832 27.65 -27.71 -7.04
N ALA A 833 27.32 -28.11 -5.81
CA ALA A 833 27.11 -27.17 -4.72
C ALA A 833 28.38 -26.35 -4.44
N PRO A 834 28.29 -25.01 -4.31
CA PRO A 834 29.45 -24.18 -4.09
C PRO A 834 30.02 -24.36 -2.69
N SER A 835 31.34 -24.26 -2.54
CA SER A 835 32.01 -24.28 -1.21
C SER A 835 31.66 -23.08 -0.32
N ALA A 836 31.13 -22.00 -0.92
CA ALA A 836 30.82 -20.75 -0.23
C ALA A 836 29.73 -20.93 0.83
N LYS A 837 30.04 -20.64 2.10
CA LYS A 837 29.07 -20.66 3.22
C LYS A 837 28.03 -19.55 3.18
N THR A 838 28.30 -18.45 2.47
CA THR A 838 27.38 -17.31 2.30
C THR A 838 27.47 -16.75 0.89
N PHE A 839 26.46 -16.01 0.44
CA PHE A 839 26.51 -15.39 -0.88
C PHE A 839 27.51 -14.21 -0.93
N THR A 840 28.52 -14.29 -1.80
CA THR A 840 29.61 -13.29 -1.91
C THR A 840 29.79 -12.73 -3.33
N THR A 841 30.63 -11.71 -3.46
CA THR A 841 31.05 -11.17 -4.77
C THR A 841 32.50 -11.56 -4.99
N VAL A 842 32.81 -12.17 -6.13
CA VAL A 842 34.15 -12.70 -6.44
C VAL A 842 34.79 -11.96 -7.60
N SER A 843 36.12 -11.81 -7.54
CA SER A 843 36.93 -11.13 -8.56
C SER A 843 37.22 -12.00 -9.79
N SER A 844 37.17 -13.31 -9.64
CA SER A 844 37.33 -14.30 -10.72
C SER A 844 36.34 -15.45 -10.53
N ILE A 845 36.07 -16.19 -11.60
CA ILE A 845 35.22 -17.38 -11.56
C ILE A 845 35.96 -18.48 -10.77
N PRO A 846 35.35 -19.06 -9.72
CA PRO A 846 35.96 -20.16 -8.96
C PRO A 846 36.21 -21.41 -9.81
N GLN A 847 37.24 -22.16 -9.46
CA GLN A 847 37.67 -23.38 -10.17
C GLN A 847 36.62 -24.50 -10.20
N GLU A 848 35.63 -24.46 -9.30
CA GLU A 848 34.52 -25.42 -9.19
C GLU A 848 33.64 -25.47 -10.45
N LEU A 849 33.58 -24.40 -11.24
CA LEU A 849 32.90 -24.38 -12.55
C LEU A 849 33.81 -24.76 -13.72
N THR A 850 35.12 -24.90 -13.49
CA THR A 850 36.11 -25.17 -14.55
C THR A 850 36.43 -26.66 -14.68
N ARG A 851 35.86 -27.51 -13.82
CA ARG A 851 36.02 -28.98 -13.81
C ARG A 851 34.73 -29.75 -14.11
N ALA A 852 33.68 -29.07 -14.59
CA ALA A 852 32.44 -29.70 -15.03
C ALA A 852 32.51 -30.08 -16.51
#